data_AF-A0A8T3PMV6-F1
#
_entry.id   AF-A0A8T3PMV6-F1
#
_cell.length_a   1.000
_cell.length_b   1.000
_cell.length_c   1.000
_cell.angle_alpha   90.00
_cell.angle_beta   90.00
_cell.angle_gamma   90.00
#
_symmetry.space_group_name_H-M   'P 1'
#
loop_
_entity.id
_entity.type
_entity.pdbx_description
1 polymer ?
#
loop_
_entity_poly.entity_id
_entity_poly.type
_entity_poly.pdbx_seq_one_letter_code
_entity_poly.pdbx_strand_id
1 'polypeptide(L)'
;MLARELSGEVRVLIAANPCFGDFAATAAPRAGSSAGRPPCAPCGKAWGDNCDVQESTDRSGLGLDLTTLTARYAAGATTPSKVVRILYRRIPEHLSNPIWITLRREEDVLGEALALEERGPDRGPLYGLPFAVKDNLDCAGLPTTAACPALTYTPAQNAPSVRRLLDAGALLIGKTNLDQLATGLTGTRSPYGVCHNLFDDRYIAGGSSSGSALSVAAGLVSFALGTDTAGSGRVPAAFNNIVGLKPTRGLVSTRGVVPACRSLDCVSVFALSSADALAVLRVLAGHDPEDPYSRPDASVIGLSAVTPPASFRFGIPSELQFFGDGEAERLFHAALRRLETLGGTAIEIDFAPYREAARLLYDGPWLAERFLALAPLLARDPDALHPVVHAVVEPGARFTAAECFAAQHRLQVLIQATRRDWAAMDLLVTPTAGTCYTRAAVEEEPIRRNTDLGYYTNFVNLMDLCALAVPAGFTGSGLPFGVSLVAPPFREGFLCAVGHALHAARGLTMGAARHRLPVGPAPVPADGTGGAAFAGAATGSRDGAATGGRPYAAGPAAASADGMAVQLCVCGAHMSGLPLNGELLRLGARFLGPARTAPHYRLYCLDAFAPPRPGLLRQEPGAEIEVEVWELPIAAFGALVADIPAPLAIGRVEIEGGDEVTGFLCEAYATEGARDITSGWRGYRAAGGGP
;
A
#
# COMPACT_ATOMS: atom_id res chain seq x y z
N MET A 1 5.35 7.44 -45.09
CA MET A 1 6.77 7.23 -45.45
C MET A 1 7.73 7.91 -44.46
N LEU A 2 7.41 9.07 -43.87
CA LEU A 2 8.19 9.69 -42.77
C LEU A 2 8.20 8.89 -41.44
N ALA A 3 7.23 8.00 -41.20
CA ALA A 3 7.19 7.17 -39.98
C ALA A 3 8.28 6.07 -39.93
N ARG A 4 9.00 5.82 -41.02
CA ARG A 4 10.11 4.84 -41.05
C ARG A 4 11.46 5.42 -40.63
N GLU A 5 11.67 6.73 -40.77
CA GLU A 5 12.96 7.37 -40.43
C GLU A 5 13.09 7.66 -38.92
N LEU A 6 12.00 7.97 -38.22
CA LEU A 6 12.00 8.18 -36.76
C LEU A 6 12.20 6.88 -35.95
N SER A 7 12.00 5.70 -36.56
CA SER A 7 12.26 4.42 -35.89
C SER A 7 13.75 4.04 -35.83
N GLY A 8 14.60 4.70 -36.63
CA GLY A 8 16.05 4.51 -36.64
C GLY A 8 16.75 5.24 -35.48
N GLU A 9 16.37 6.49 -35.19
CA GLU A 9 17.02 7.30 -34.15
C GLU A 9 16.54 6.97 -32.73
N VAL A 10 15.32 6.48 -32.54
CA VAL A 10 14.83 6.03 -31.21
C VAL A 10 15.47 4.70 -30.79
N ARG A 11 15.88 3.85 -31.74
CA ARG A 11 16.72 2.67 -31.43
C ARG A 11 18.10 3.06 -30.89
N VAL A 12 18.60 4.25 -31.23
CA VAL A 12 19.91 4.72 -30.77
C VAL A 12 19.90 5.10 -29.28
N LEU A 13 18.77 5.47 -28.69
CA LEU A 13 18.70 5.75 -27.24
C LEU A 13 18.62 4.50 -26.36
N ILE A 14 18.07 3.39 -26.88
CA ILE A 14 18.12 2.08 -26.20
C ILE A 14 19.52 1.45 -26.34
N ALA A 15 20.20 1.68 -27.47
CA ALA A 15 21.55 1.17 -27.74
C ALA A 15 22.70 2.03 -27.17
N ALA A 16 22.48 3.33 -26.91
CA ALA A 16 23.48 4.23 -26.32
C ALA A 16 23.52 4.18 -24.78
N ASN A 17 22.66 3.37 -24.16
CA ASN A 17 22.84 2.99 -22.77
C ASN A 17 23.94 1.92 -22.70
N PRO A 18 25.09 2.15 -22.02
CA PRO A 18 26.17 1.16 -21.94
C PRO A 18 25.70 -0.19 -21.34
N CYS A 19 24.54 -0.23 -20.69
CA CYS A 19 23.89 -1.44 -20.19
C CYS A 19 23.33 -2.40 -21.28
N PHE A 20 23.12 -1.94 -22.53
CA PHE A 20 22.58 -2.80 -23.62
C PHE A 20 23.60 -3.15 -24.71
N GLY A 21 24.69 -2.39 -24.83
CA GLY A 21 25.70 -2.57 -25.89
C GLY A 21 26.40 -3.93 -25.87
N ASP A 22 26.56 -4.53 -24.68
CA ASP A 22 27.28 -5.81 -24.52
C ASP A 22 26.41 -7.07 -24.75
N PHE A 23 25.08 -6.95 -24.79
CA PHE A 23 24.19 -8.11 -24.95
C PHE A 23 23.80 -8.39 -26.41
N ALA A 24 23.89 -7.40 -27.31
CA ALA A 24 23.53 -7.57 -28.72
C ALA A 24 24.57 -8.34 -29.56
N ALA A 25 25.78 -8.57 -29.03
CA ALA A 25 26.89 -9.15 -29.79
C ALA A 25 27.01 -10.68 -29.74
N THR A 26 26.18 -11.41 -28.98
CA THR A 26 26.33 -12.87 -28.81
C THR A 26 25.25 -13.74 -29.44
N ALA A 27 24.37 -13.18 -30.27
CA ALA A 27 23.42 -13.96 -31.08
C ALA A 27 23.98 -14.26 -32.48
N ALA A 28 25.12 -14.93 -32.56
CA ALA A 28 25.59 -15.59 -33.78
C ALA A 28 26.37 -16.87 -33.41
N PRO A 29 26.08 -18.04 -34.00
CA PRO A 29 26.82 -19.24 -33.69
C PRO A 29 28.21 -19.14 -34.32
N ARG A 30 29.26 -18.96 -33.52
CA ARG A 30 30.64 -19.12 -33.98
C ARG A 30 31.24 -20.39 -33.40
N ALA A 31 31.56 -21.31 -34.30
CA ALA A 31 32.31 -22.51 -34.03
C ALA A 31 33.75 -22.18 -33.60
N GLY A 32 34.24 -22.92 -32.59
CA GLY A 32 35.64 -23.30 -32.36
C GLY A 32 36.71 -22.20 -32.24
N SER A 33 37.18 -21.94 -31.02
CA SER A 33 38.60 -22.05 -30.65
C SER A 33 38.82 -21.55 -29.21
N SER A 34 39.59 -22.33 -28.45
CA SER A 34 39.97 -22.08 -27.06
C SER A 34 41.21 -21.19 -26.98
N ALA A 35 41.08 -19.99 -26.40
CA ALA A 35 42.21 -19.21 -25.89
C ALA A 35 41.78 -18.39 -24.65
N GLY A 36 42.58 -18.49 -23.58
CA GLY A 36 42.21 -18.30 -22.18
C GLY A 36 41.72 -16.90 -21.73
N ARG A 37 40.66 -16.91 -20.91
CA ARG A 37 40.29 -15.80 -20.01
C ARG A 37 41.13 -15.83 -18.72
N PRO A 38 41.44 -14.68 -18.10
CA PRO A 38 42.12 -14.64 -16.81
C PRO A 38 41.25 -15.25 -15.68
N PRO A 39 41.86 -15.83 -14.64
CA PRO A 39 41.13 -16.49 -13.55
C PRO A 39 40.33 -15.51 -12.68
N CYS A 40 39.30 -16.04 -12.02
CA CYS A 40 38.39 -15.32 -11.12
C CYS A 40 39.14 -14.70 -9.92
N ALA A 41 39.09 -13.38 -9.77
CA ALA A 41 39.84 -12.62 -8.75
C ALA A 41 39.60 -13.05 -7.27
N PRO A 42 38.38 -13.44 -6.83
CA PRO A 42 38.19 -13.89 -5.45
C PRO A 42 38.60 -15.35 -5.15
N CYS A 43 38.81 -16.22 -6.14
CA CYS A 43 39.10 -17.65 -5.86
C CYS A 43 40.26 -18.29 -6.64
N GLY A 44 40.88 -17.59 -7.60
CA GLY A 44 42.14 -18.00 -8.24
C GLY A 44 42.09 -19.24 -9.15
N LYS A 45 40.91 -19.83 -9.41
CA LYS A 45 40.78 -21.05 -10.24
C LYS A 45 40.48 -20.75 -11.72
N ALA A 46 40.92 -21.65 -12.59
CA ALA A 46 40.59 -21.64 -14.02
C ALA A 46 39.11 -21.96 -14.25
N TRP A 47 38.48 -21.28 -15.22
CA TRP A 47 37.10 -21.56 -15.60
C TRP A 47 36.99 -22.97 -16.20
N GLY A 48 36.32 -23.88 -15.50
CA GLY A 48 36.09 -25.26 -15.96
C GLY A 48 36.07 -26.32 -14.87
N ASP A 49 36.63 -26.04 -13.69
CA ASP A 49 36.60 -26.97 -12.56
C ASP A 49 35.49 -26.60 -11.57
N ASN A 50 34.58 -27.56 -11.33
CA ASN A 50 33.43 -27.55 -10.42
C ASN A 50 33.58 -26.55 -9.26
N CYS A 51 33.01 -25.35 -9.44
CA CYS A 51 32.48 -24.56 -8.35
C CYS A 51 31.10 -25.13 -8.04
N ASP A 52 31.00 -25.93 -6.98
CA ASP A 52 29.76 -26.45 -6.41
C ASP A 52 28.86 -25.29 -5.93
N VAL A 53 28.27 -24.56 -6.87
CA VAL A 53 26.91 -24.07 -6.72
C VAL A 53 26.08 -25.26 -7.18
N GLN A 54 25.80 -26.19 -6.25
CA GLN A 54 24.85 -27.26 -6.54
C GLN A 54 23.62 -26.65 -7.19
N GLU A 55 23.27 -27.16 -8.38
CA GLU A 55 22.01 -26.95 -9.05
C GLU A 55 20.87 -27.36 -8.10
N SER A 56 20.51 -26.46 -7.20
CA SER A 56 19.13 -26.33 -6.78
C SER A 56 18.42 -25.67 -7.96
N THR A 57 18.05 -26.48 -8.95
CA THR A 57 16.84 -26.23 -9.71
C THR A 57 15.70 -26.30 -8.72
N ASP A 58 15.53 -25.26 -7.91
CA ASP A 58 14.36 -25.12 -7.09
C ASP A 58 13.18 -24.89 -8.05
N ARG A 59 12.56 -26.00 -8.46
CA ARG A 59 11.26 -26.02 -9.12
C ARG A 59 10.17 -25.43 -8.22
N SER A 60 10.45 -25.14 -6.94
CA SER A 60 9.68 -24.22 -6.11
C SER A 60 10.21 -22.79 -6.30
N GLY A 61 9.67 -22.08 -7.29
CA GLY A 61 10.09 -20.70 -7.60
C GLY A 61 10.20 -19.80 -6.35
N LEU A 62 11.13 -18.84 -6.43
CA LEU A 62 11.64 -18.01 -5.34
C LEU A 62 10.60 -17.45 -4.34
N GLY A 63 9.35 -17.26 -4.74
CA GLY A 63 8.28 -16.68 -3.90
C GLY A 63 8.62 -15.24 -3.52
N LEU A 64 8.24 -14.29 -4.37
CA LEU A 64 8.54 -12.86 -4.14
C LEU A 64 7.48 -12.15 -3.28
N ASP A 65 6.44 -12.84 -2.81
CA ASP A 65 5.54 -12.28 -1.82
C ASP A 65 6.31 -11.98 -0.52
N LEU A 66 5.89 -10.92 0.17
CA LEU A 66 6.61 -10.37 1.33
C LEU A 66 6.81 -11.42 2.42
N THR A 67 5.76 -12.20 2.69
CA THR A 67 5.76 -13.23 3.73
C THR A 67 6.79 -14.32 3.43
N THR A 68 6.72 -14.92 2.25
CA THR A 68 7.61 -16.02 1.86
C THR A 68 9.06 -15.57 1.78
N LEU A 69 9.31 -14.41 1.16
CA LEU A 69 10.68 -13.94 0.95
C LEU A 69 11.35 -13.56 2.27
N THR A 70 10.63 -12.85 3.15
CA THR A 70 11.13 -12.48 4.48
C THR A 70 11.42 -13.72 5.33
N ALA A 71 10.53 -14.74 5.31
CA ALA A 71 10.77 -16.00 6.01
C ALA A 71 12.00 -16.73 5.48
N ARG A 72 12.23 -16.73 4.16
CA ARG A 72 13.42 -17.32 3.55
C ARG A 72 14.71 -16.59 3.91
N TYR A 73 14.67 -15.26 4.04
CA TYR A 73 15.80 -14.48 4.57
C TYR A 73 16.08 -14.81 6.03
N ALA A 74 15.04 -14.83 6.89
CA ALA A 74 15.18 -15.14 8.30
C ALA A 74 15.74 -16.56 8.55
N ALA A 75 15.36 -17.52 7.72
CA ALA A 75 15.87 -18.89 7.78
C ALA A 75 17.26 -19.07 7.14
N GLY A 76 17.84 -18.03 6.54
CA GLY A 76 19.10 -18.13 5.77
C GLY A 76 19.01 -18.96 4.49
N ALA A 77 17.80 -19.32 4.06
CA ALA A 77 17.56 -20.14 2.86
C ALA A 77 17.93 -19.40 1.57
N THR A 78 17.84 -18.07 1.58
CA THR A 78 18.34 -17.18 0.54
C THR A 78 18.82 -15.87 1.16
N THR A 79 19.41 -14.99 0.37
CA THR A 79 19.93 -13.69 0.83
C THR A 79 19.57 -12.59 -0.18
N PRO A 80 19.47 -11.32 0.23
CA PRO A 80 19.19 -10.20 -0.67
C PRO A 80 20.05 -10.19 -1.95
N SER A 81 21.35 -10.41 -1.85
CA SER A 81 22.31 -10.45 -2.96
C SER A 81 22.06 -11.62 -3.90
N LYS A 82 21.66 -12.80 -3.39
CA LYS A 82 21.22 -13.93 -4.22
C LYS A 82 19.93 -13.59 -4.98
N VAL A 83 18.98 -12.95 -4.31
CA VAL A 83 17.72 -12.52 -4.92
C VAL A 83 17.97 -11.52 -6.04
N VAL A 84 18.78 -10.49 -5.81
CA VAL A 84 19.18 -9.52 -6.85
C VAL A 84 19.75 -10.23 -8.07
N ARG A 85 20.72 -11.14 -7.91
CA ARG A 85 21.29 -11.91 -9.03
C ARG A 85 20.24 -12.73 -9.78
N ILE A 86 19.27 -13.32 -9.08
CA ILE A 86 18.17 -14.06 -9.72
C ILE A 86 17.31 -13.11 -10.55
N LEU A 87 16.97 -11.93 -10.02
CA LEU A 87 16.16 -10.95 -10.74
C LEU A 87 16.86 -10.43 -11.99
N TYR A 88 18.14 -10.08 -11.91
CA TYR A 88 18.90 -9.59 -13.06
C TYR A 88 19.14 -10.66 -14.14
N ARG A 89 19.02 -11.95 -13.81
CA ARG A 89 18.94 -13.03 -14.81
C ARG A 89 17.57 -13.14 -15.47
N ARG A 90 16.48 -12.86 -14.74
CA ARG A 90 15.10 -12.93 -15.26
C ARG A 90 14.71 -11.73 -16.10
N ILE A 91 15.19 -10.53 -15.76
CA ILE A 91 14.82 -9.29 -16.47
C ILE A 91 15.05 -9.39 -17.99
N PRO A 92 16.18 -9.92 -18.49
CA PRO A 92 16.40 -10.15 -19.92
C PRO A 92 15.33 -10.98 -20.63
N GLU A 93 14.65 -11.90 -19.93
CA GLU A 93 13.58 -12.75 -20.50
C GLU A 93 12.33 -11.95 -20.87
N HIS A 94 12.20 -10.71 -20.37
CA HIS A 94 11.06 -9.83 -20.58
C HIS A 94 11.38 -8.59 -21.44
N LEU A 95 12.56 -8.52 -22.08
CA LEU A 95 12.97 -7.34 -22.87
C LEU A 95 12.07 -7.01 -24.06
N SER A 96 11.29 -7.97 -24.55
CA SER A 96 10.29 -7.73 -25.59
C SER A 96 9.12 -6.86 -25.12
N ASN A 97 8.93 -6.73 -23.80
CA ASN A 97 7.93 -5.86 -23.18
C ASN A 97 8.64 -4.67 -22.51
N PRO A 98 8.35 -3.41 -22.90
CA PRO A 98 9.06 -2.24 -22.38
C PRO A 98 8.63 -1.89 -20.95
N ILE A 99 8.95 -2.75 -19.98
CA ILE A 99 8.59 -2.62 -18.55
C ILE A 99 9.38 -1.49 -17.89
N TRP A 100 10.66 -1.32 -18.26
CA TRP A 100 11.60 -0.39 -17.62
C TRP A 100 11.90 0.79 -18.55
N ILE A 101 11.89 2.01 -18.02
CA ILE A 101 12.50 3.18 -18.68
C ILE A 101 13.96 3.28 -18.25
N THR A 102 14.22 3.16 -16.95
CA THR A 102 15.58 3.15 -16.39
C THR A 102 15.74 1.93 -15.49
N LEU A 103 16.57 0.98 -15.90
CA LEU A 103 17.01 -0.11 -15.03
C LEU A 103 18.33 0.28 -14.36
N ARG A 104 18.47 0.03 -13.05
CA ARG A 104 19.76 0.25 -12.37
C ARG A 104 20.77 -0.79 -12.83
N ARG A 105 22.06 -0.53 -12.65
CA ARG A 105 23.08 -1.54 -12.95
C ARG A 105 23.04 -2.62 -11.87
N GLU A 106 23.22 -3.88 -12.27
CA GLU A 106 23.24 -5.02 -11.34
C GLU A 106 24.27 -4.79 -10.23
N GLU A 107 25.45 -4.28 -10.57
CA GLU A 107 26.54 -4.02 -9.63
C GLU A 107 26.17 -3.04 -8.51
N ASP A 108 25.40 -1.99 -8.83
CA ASP A 108 24.97 -0.99 -7.85
C ASP A 108 23.98 -1.60 -6.86
N VAL A 109 22.97 -2.32 -7.37
CA VAL A 109 21.95 -2.96 -6.52
C VAL A 109 22.54 -4.12 -5.73
N LEU A 110 23.49 -4.86 -6.31
CA LEU A 110 24.20 -5.94 -5.63
C LEU A 110 25.09 -5.40 -4.52
N GLY A 111 25.78 -4.27 -4.73
CA GLY A 111 26.55 -3.59 -3.69
C GLY A 111 25.69 -3.17 -2.50
N GLU A 112 24.50 -2.60 -2.77
CA GLU A 112 23.52 -2.27 -1.71
C GLU A 112 23.02 -3.51 -0.97
N ALA A 113 22.71 -4.59 -1.69
CA ALA A 113 22.26 -5.84 -1.10
C ALA A 113 23.33 -6.47 -0.20
N LEU A 114 24.59 -6.47 -0.61
CA LEU A 114 25.71 -6.94 0.21
C LEU A 114 25.92 -6.04 1.44
N ALA A 115 25.83 -4.73 1.28
CA ALA A 115 25.93 -3.78 2.39
C ALA A 115 24.75 -3.88 3.38
N LEU A 116 23.59 -4.35 2.94
CA LEU A 116 22.45 -4.71 3.80
C LEU A 116 22.72 -6.03 4.54
N GLU A 117 23.29 -7.02 3.88
CA GLU A 117 23.65 -8.32 4.46
C GLU A 117 24.72 -8.24 5.54
N GLU A 118 25.81 -7.49 5.31
CA GLU A 118 26.91 -7.28 6.27
C GLU A 118 26.42 -6.65 7.58
N ARG A 119 25.41 -5.82 7.41
CA ARG A 119 24.70 -5.16 8.48
C ARG A 119 23.95 -6.23 9.34
N GLY A 120 23.42 -7.32 8.80
CA GLY A 120 22.70 -8.36 9.57
C GLY A 120 21.18 -8.09 9.68
N PRO A 121 20.35 -8.95 10.29
CA PRO A 121 18.90 -9.04 10.00
C PRO A 121 17.95 -8.00 10.62
N ASP A 122 18.37 -7.17 11.59
CA ASP A 122 17.51 -6.12 12.19
C ASP A 122 17.58 -4.80 11.39
N ARG A 123 16.79 -4.70 10.32
CA ARG A 123 17.02 -3.71 9.23
C ARG A 123 15.77 -3.03 8.68
N GLY A 124 14.67 -3.10 9.40
CA GLY A 124 13.40 -2.51 9.00
C GLY A 124 12.45 -3.50 8.32
N PRO A 125 11.18 -3.10 8.16
CA PRO A 125 10.08 -4.01 7.81
C PRO A 125 10.12 -4.51 6.36
N LEU A 126 10.98 -3.96 5.50
CA LEU A 126 11.10 -4.33 4.08
C LEU A 126 12.52 -4.79 3.72
N TYR A 127 13.27 -5.31 4.69
CA TYR A 127 14.65 -5.73 4.52
C TYR A 127 14.89 -6.59 3.28
N GLY A 128 15.73 -6.08 2.37
CA GLY A 128 16.20 -6.78 1.18
C GLY A 128 15.11 -7.10 0.15
N LEU A 129 13.90 -6.52 0.30
CA LEU A 129 12.82 -6.74 -0.63
C LEU A 129 13.01 -5.88 -1.89
N PRO A 130 13.06 -6.49 -3.09
CA PRO A 130 13.22 -5.77 -4.33
C PRO A 130 11.93 -5.04 -4.73
N PHE A 131 12.03 -3.77 -5.11
CA PHE A 131 10.88 -2.98 -5.57
C PHE A 131 11.17 -2.14 -6.81
N ALA A 132 10.10 -1.80 -7.52
CA ALA A 132 10.12 -0.89 -8.67
C ALA A 132 9.33 0.38 -8.40
N VAL A 133 9.65 1.46 -9.12
CA VAL A 133 8.97 2.76 -8.95
C VAL A 133 8.58 3.29 -10.32
N LYS A 134 7.32 3.70 -10.48
CA LYS A 134 6.86 4.37 -11.71
C LYS A 134 7.73 5.57 -12.03
N ASP A 135 8.09 5.76 -13.30
CA ASP A 135 9.00 6.84 -13.71
C ASP A 135 8.38 8.25 -13.70
N ASN A 136 7.41 8.49 -12.81
CA ASN A 136 6.95 9.82 -12.44
C ASN A 136 7.20 10.13 -10.96
N LEU A 137 7.90 9.26 -10.22
CA LEU A 137 8.39 9.54 -8.87
C LEU A 137 9.91 9.73 -8.87
N ASP A 138 10.38 10.68 -8.08
CA ASP A 138 11.78 11.02 -7.95
C ASP A 138 12.57 9.96 -7.17
N CYS A 139 13.68 9.53 -7.78
CA CYS A 139 14.69 8.67 -7.16
C CYS A 139 16.04 9.35 -7.35
N ALA A 140 16.72 9.69 -6.26
CA ALA A 140 17.95 10.47 -6.29
C ALA A 140 18.99 9.82 -7.22
N GLY A 141 19.54 10.62 -8.14
CA GLY A 141 20.55 10.15 -9.10
C GLY A 141 20.03 9.32 -10.28
N LEU A 142 18.73 8.99 -10.33
CA LEU A 142 18.10 8.36 -11.50
C LEU A 142 17.21 9.37 -12.24
N PRO A 143 17.24 9.42 -13.58
CA PRO A 143 16.33 10.28 -14.32
C PRO A 143 14.85 10.04 -13.95
N THR A 144 14.08 11.11 -13.88
CA THR A 144 12.62 11.11 -13.87
C THR A 144 12.16 11.68 -15.22
N THR A 145 11.42 10.90 -16.01
CA THR A 145 10.98 11.32 -17.36
C THR A 145 9.48 11.52 -17.46
N ALA A 146 8.70 10.86 -16.61
CA ALA A 146 7.25 10.71 -16.74
C ALA A 146 6.82 10.22 -18.14
N ALA A 147 7.64 9.36 -18.76
CA ALA A 147 7.54 8.92 -20.15
C ALA A 147 7.48 10.08 -21.17
N CYS A 148 8.08 11.22 -20.84
CA CYS A 148 8.25 12.38 -21.70
C CYS A 148 9.74 12.75 -21.76
N PRO A 149 10.47 12.37 -22.83
CA PRO A 149 11.90 12.67 -22.94
C PRO A 149 12.24 14.16 -22.74
N ALA A 150 11.38 15.07 -23.22
CA ALA A 150 11.54 16.52 -23.09
C ALA A 150 11.34 17.07 -21.66
N LEU A 151 10.79 16.27 -20.73
CA LEU A 151 10.64 16.60 -19.31
C LEU A 151 11.78 16.01 -18.45
N THR A 152 12.72 15.27 -19.04
CA THR A 152 13.71 14.51 -18.26
C THR A 152 14.55 15.43 -17.36
N TYR A 153 14.61 15.10 -16.08
CA TYR A 153 15.54 15.69 -15.11
C TYR A 153 16.08 14.62 -14.16
N THR A 154 17.18 14.91 -13.47
CA THR A 154 17.73 14.03 -12.43
C THR A 154 17.53 14.69 -11.06
N PRO A 155 16.64 14.18 -10.20
CA PRO A 155 16.42 14.74 -8.88
C PRO A 155 17.63 14.50 -7.97
N ALA A 156 17.94 15.49 -7.13
CA ALA A 156 18.98 15.38 -6.11
C ALA A 156 18.51 14.61 -4.86
N GLN A 157 17.20 14.48 -4.67
CA GLN A 157 16.59 13.84 -3.51
C GLN A 157 15.55 12.81 -3.95
N ASN A 158 15.36 11.79 -3.13
CA ASN A 158 14.26 10.84 -3.33
C ASN A 158 12.93 11.51 -2.97
N ALA A 159 11.86 11.17 -3.67
CA ALA A 159 10.50 11.44 -3.18
C ALA A 159 10.36 10.85 -1.76
N PRO A 160 9.64 11.50 -0.81
CA PRO A 160 9.52 10.99 0.55
C PRO A 160 8.98 9.55 0.62
N SER A 161 8.06 9.19 -0.28
CA SER A 161 7.54 7.82 -0.44
C SER A 161 8.65 6.83 -0.81
N VAL A 162 9.54 7.17 -1.76
CA VAL A 162 10.70 6.34 -2.13
C VAL A 162 11.70 6.27 -0.98
N ARG A 163 11.96 7.40 -0.31
CA ARG A 163 12.91 7.47 0.81
C ARG A 163 12.48 6.55 1.97
N ARG A 164 11.19 6.56 2.34
CA ARG A 164 10.64 5.69 3.40
C ARG A 164 10.84 4.21 3.09
N LEU A 165 10.70 3.78 1.83
CA LEU A 165 10.95 2.39 1.44
C LEU A 165 12.43 2.00 1.54
N LEU A 166 13.33 2.88 1.08
CA LEU A 166 14.78 2.66 1.19
C LEU A 166 15.23 2.60 2.65
N ASP A 167 14.69 3.48 3.50
CA ASP A 167 14.97 3.49 4.95
C ASP A 167 14.42 2.25 5.66
N ALA A 168 13.34 1.66 5.16
CA ALA A 168 12.80 0.38 5.61
C ALA A 168 13.58 -0.85 5.11
N GLY A 169 14.68 -0.64 4.36
CA GLY A 169 15.58 -1.69 3.89
C GLY A 169 15.24 -2.29 2.52
N ALA A 170 14.30 -1.70 1.77
CA ALA A 170 13.94 -2.18 0.44
C ALA A 170 15.02 -1.82 -0.62
N LEU A 171 15.13 -2.64 -1.66
CA LEU A 171 16.11 -2.49 -2.74
C LEU A 171 15.45 -2.02 -4.03
N LEU A 172 15.74 -0.79 -4.46
CA LEU A 172 15.20 -0.24 -5.71
C LEU A 172 15.86 -0.92 -6.92
N ILE A 173 15.07 -1.53 -7.80
CA ILE A 173 15.54 -2.18 -9.04
C ILE A 173 15.56 -1.20 -10.22
N GLY A 174 14.56 -0.32 -10.35
CA GLY A 174 14.51 0.62 -11.45
C GLY A 174 13.23 1.45 -11.54
N LYS A 175 13.21 2.33 -12.53
CA LYS A 175 12.10 3.21 -12.91
C LYS A 175 11.29 2.57 -14.04
N THR A 176 10.00 2.35 -13.81
CA THR A 176 9.12 1.61 -14.72
C THR A 176 8.38 2.52 -15.70
N ASN A 177 8.06 1.97 -16.87
CA ASN A 177 7.31 2.64 -17.92
C ASN A 177 5.86 2.97 -17.50
N LEU A 178 5.29 3.96 -18.17
CA LEU A 178 3.97 4.49 -17.92
C LEU A 178 3.33 5.10 -19.17
N ASP A 179 2.00 5.24 -19.20
CA ASP A 179 1.38 6.21 -20.12
C ASP A 179 1.93 7.60 -19.79
N GLN A 180 2.36 8.34 -20.82
CA GLN A 180 3.04 9.61 -20.67
C GLN A 180 2.27 10.56 -19.76
N LEU A 181 3.00 11.14 -18.80
CA LEU A 181 2.50 12.09 -17.81
C LEU A 181 1.34 11.54 -16.99
N ALA A 182 1.32 10.21 -16.78
CA ALA A 182 0.24 9.49 -16.12
C ALA A 182 -1.15 9.78 -16.72
N THR A 183 -1.22 9.96 -18.04
CA THR A 183 -2.46 10.30 -18.76
C THR A 183 -2.94 9.12 -19.61
N GLY A 184 -3.53 8.14 -18.94
CA GLY A 184 -4.11 6.97 -19.59
C GLY A 184 -4.45 5.84 -18.62
N LEU A 185 -5.22 4.88 -19.11
CA LEU A 185 -5.59 3.62 -18.47
C LEU A 185 -5.20 2.41 -19.31
N THR A 186 -4.41 2.60 -20.39
CA THR A 186 -4.12 1.55 -21.38
C THR A 186 -2.69 1.03 -21.32
N GLY A 187 -1.71 1.86 -20.98
CA GLY A 187 -0.28 1.51 -21.04
C GLY A 187 0.30 1.58 -22.46
N THR A 188 -0.41 2.23 -23.40
CA THR A 188 -0.05 2.32 -24.82
C THR A 188 0.50 3.69 -25.24
N ARG A 189 0.48 4.68 -24.35
CA ARG A 189 0.79 6.09 -24.67
C ARG A 189 2.20 6.47 -24.20
N SER A 190 3.19 5.66 -24.53
CA SER A 190 4.59 5.89 -24.13
C SER A 190 5.52 5.89 -25.35
N PRO A 191 6.37 6.92 -25.53
CA PRO A 191 7.41 6.90 -26.56
C PRO A 191 8.52 5.87 -26.25
N TYR A 192 8.57 5.35 -25.03
CA TYR A 192 9.48 4.25 -24.63
C TYR A 192 8.96 2.87 -25.03
N GLY A 193 7.81 2.81 -25.71
CA GLY A 193 7.20 1.60 -26.24
C GLY A 193 5.91 1.20 -25.51
N VAL A 194 5.11 0.39 -26.20
CA VAL A 194 3.80 -0.07 -25.73
C VAL A 194 3.94 -1.32 -24.86
N CYS A 195 3.54 -1.21 -23.60
CA CYS A 195 3.43 -2.35 -22.69
C CYS A 195 2.28 -3.27 -23.10
N HIS A 196 2.48 -4.59 -22.98
CA HIS A 196 1.44 -5.58 -23.29
C HIS A 196 1.21 -6.56 -22.14
N ASN A 197 0.03 -7.18 -22.15
CA ASN A 197 -0.40 -8.11 -21.13
C ASN A 197 0.46 -9.39 -21.14
N LEU A 198 0.81 -9.92 -19.97
CA LEU A 198 1.64 -11.13 -19.84
C LEU A 198 0.88 -12.43 -20.14
N PHE A 199 -0.44 -12.41 -20.09
CA PHE A 199 -1.29 -13.58 -20.36
C PHE A 199 -1.63 -13.72 -21.84
N ASP A 200 -1.70 -12.61 -22.57
CA ASP A 200 -1.91 -12.56 -24.01
C ASP A 200 -1.39 -11.23 -24.58
N ASP A 201 -0.32 -11.28 -25.37
CA ASP A 201 0.37 -10.08 -25.85
C ASP A 201 -0.50 -9.21 -26.77
N ARG A 202 -1.60 -9.73 -27.32
CA ARG A 202 -2.56 -8.96 -28.12
C ARG A 202 -3.30 -7.93 -27.27
N TYR A 203 -3.36 -8.13 -25.96
CA TYR A 203 -4.08 -7.28 -25.01
C TYR A 203 -3.19 -6.24 -24.35
N ILE A 204 -3.83 -5.14 -23.95
CA ILE A 204 -3.17 -4.06 -23.22
C ILE A 204 -2.76 -4.51 -21.82
N ALA A 205 -1.66 -3.97 -21.31
CA ALA A 205 -1.24 -4.17 -19.92
C ALA A 205 -2.11 -3.39 -18.93
N GLY A 206 -2.83 -2.37 -19.39
CA GLY A 206 -3.46 -1.37 -18.54
C GLY A 206 -2.46 -0.28 -18.15
N GLY A 207 -2.98 0.89 -17.79
CA GLY A 207 -2.18 2.07 -17.47
C GLY A 207 -2.81 2.94 -16.39
N SER A 208 -2.21 4.07 -16.05
CA SER A 208 -0.95 4.56 -16.58
C SER A 208 0.27 3.89 -15.94
N SER A 209 0.13 3.17 -14.83
CA SER A 209 1.26 2.52 -14.13
C SER A 209 1.62 1.15 -14.72
N SER A 210 1.77 1.08 -16.05
CA SER A 210 1.90 -0.17 -16.81
C SER A 210 3.13 -0.99 -16.39
N GLY A 211 4.32 -0.41 -16.42
CA GLY A 211 5.56 -1.10 -16.08
C GLY A 211 5.60 -1.54 -14.62
N SER A 212 5.04 -0.75 -13.69
CA SER A 212 4.95 -1.13 -12.27
C SER A 212 4.14 -2.40 -12.08
N ALA A 213 2.95 -2.48 -12.69
CA ALA A 213 2.12 -3.68 -12.61
C ALA A 213 2.78 -4.89 -13.26
N LEU A 214 3.36 -4.72 -14.46
CA LEU A 214 4.05 -5.79 -15.15
C LEU A 214 5.27 -6.32 -14.38
N SER A 215 6.04 -5.43 -13.73
CA SER A 215 7.22 -5.84 -12.94
C SER A 215 6.85 -6.77 -11.78
N VAL A 216 5.74 -6.51 -11.10
CA VAL A 216 5.21 -7.37 -10.03
C VAL A 216 4.64 -8.65 -10.62
N ALA A 217 3.80 -8.54 -11.64
CA ALA A 217 3.12 -9.70 -12.23
C ALA A 217 4.09 -10.71 -12.87
N ALA A 218 5.18 -10.24 -13.48
CA ALA A 218 6.24 -11.07 -14.05
C ALA A 218 7.16 -11.68 -12.98
N GLY A 219 7.03 -11.30 -11.70
CA GLY A 219 7.93 -11.76 -10.65
C GLY A 219 9.35 -11.22 -10.81
N LEU A 220 9.47 -9.95 -11.22
CA LEU A 220 10.73 -9.21 -11.32
C LEU A 220 11.00 -8.35 -10.08
N VAL A 221 9.97 -8.07 -9.29
CA VAL A 221 10.03 -7.37 -8.00
C VAL A 221 8.94 -7.91 -7.06
N SER A 222 9.10 -7.69 -5.75
CA SER A 222 8.11 -8.07 -4.74
C SER A 222 6.89 -7.14 -4.71
N PHE A 223 7.13 -5.85 -4.92
CA PHE A 223 6.09 -4.83 -5.00
C PHE A 223 6.56 -3.66 -5.87
N ALA A 224 5.64 -2.79 -6.27
CA ALA A 224 5.97 -1.60 -7.03
C ALA A 224 5.11 -0.39 -6.66
N LEU A 225 5.69 0.80 -6.76
CA LEU A 225 4.93 2.05 -6.66
C LEU A 225 4.36 2.43 -8.03
N GLY A 226 3.10 2.85 -8.02
CA GLY A 226 2.42 3.53 -9.11
C GLY A 226 1.86 4.87 -8.66
N THR A 227 1.05 5.47 -9.52
CA THR A 227 0.19 6.59 -9.13
C THR A 227 -1.23 6.33 -9.61
N ASP A 228 -2.21 6.89 -8.91
CA ASP A 228 -3.63 6.77 -9.25
C ASP A 228 -4.37 8.08 -9.00
N THR A 229 -4.77 8.72 -10.09
CA THR A 229 -5.75 9.81 -10.10
C THR A 229 -7.18 9.29 -10.39
N ALA A 230 -7.26 8.35 -11.33
CA ALA A 230 -8.49 7.98 -12.02
C ALA A 230 -8.56 6.48 -12.39
N GLY A 231 -7.70 5.64 -11.79
CA GLY A 231 -7.67 4.20 -12.05
C GLY A 231 -6.29 3.62 -12.30
N SER A 232 -5.26 4.47 -12.37
CA SER A 232 -3.91 4.07 -12.77
C SER A 232 -3.17 3.15 -11.80
N GLY A 233 -3.67 2.97 -10.57
CA GLY A 233 -3.21 1.99 -9.60
C GLY A 233 -4.12 0.75 -9.50
N ARG A 234 -5.22 0.74 -10.26
CA ARG A 234 -6.30 -0.27 -10.16
C ARG A 234 -6.45 -1.06 -11.45
N VAL A 235 -6.64 -0.39 -12.60
CA VAL A 235 -6.81 -1.04 -13.92
C VAL A 235 -5.64 -1.97 -14.27
N PRO A 236 -4.36 -1.54 -14.14
CA PRO A 236 -3.24 -2.43 -14.41
C PRO A 236 -3.20 -3.65 -13.47
N ALA A 237 -3.70 -3.53 -12.23
CA ALA A 237 -3.71 -4.65 -11.30
C ALA A 237 -4.68 -5.75 -11.76
N ALA A 238 -5.90 -5.36 -12.15
CA ALA A 238 -6.92 -6.28 -12.65
C ALA A 238 -6.47 -7.02 -13.91
N PHE A 239 -5.77 -6.33 -14.82
CA PHE A 239 -5.29 -6.93 -16.08
C PHE A 239 -4.06 -7.80 -15.93
N ASN A 240 -3.36 -7.75 -14.79
CA ASN A 240 -2.13 -8.53 -14.58
C ASN A 240 -2.22 -9.48 -13.39
N ASN A 241 -3.43 -9.78 -12.91
CA ASN A 241 -3.67 -10.75 -11.83
C ASN A 241 -2.89 -10.46 -10.55
N ILE A 242 -2.81 -9.19 -10.17
CA ILE A 242 -2.14 -8.71 -8.95
C ILE A 242 -3.07 -7.79 -8.16
N VAL A 243 -2.63 -7.37 -6.98
CA VAL A 243 -3.36 -6.43 -6.13
C VAL A 243 -2.89 -5.00 -6.40
N GLY A 244 -3.83 -4.07 -6.46
CA GLY A 244 -3.58 -2.64 -6.59
C GLY A 244 -4.27 -1.86 -5.47
N LEU A 245 -3.49 -1.33 -4.52
CA LEU A 245 -3.99 -0.51 -3.42
C LEU A 245 -3.85 0.98 -3.74
N LYS A 246 -4.99 1.66 -3.77
CA LYS A 246 -5.09 3.12 -3.89
C LYS A 246 -5.44 3.69 -2.50
N PRO A 247 -4.48 4.25 -1.78
CA PRO A 247 -4.72 4.79 -0.44
C PRO A 247 -5.60 6.03 -0.48
N THR A 248 -6.18 6.41 0.64
CA THR A 248 -6.80 7.71 0.88
C THR A 248 -5.86 8.83 0.47
N ARG A 249 -6.43 9.85 -0.18
CA ARG A 249 -5.65 11.00 -0.64
C ARG A 249 -4.98 11.69 0.55
N GLY A 250 -3.70 11.98 0.41
CA GLY A 250 -2.89 12.62 1.44
C GLY A 250 -2.32 11.68 2.50
N LEU A 251 -2.61 10.38 2.43
CA LEU A 251 -2.03 9.39 3.33
C LEU A 251 -0.55 9.12 3.04
N VAL A 252 -0.19 9.17 1.75
CA VAL A 252 1.20 9.07 1.27
C VAL A 252 1.55 10.38 0.58
N SER A 253 2.71 10.94 0.92
CA SER A 253 3.21 12.18 0.31
C SER A 253 3.37 12.03 -1.21
N THR A 254 2.96 13.09 -1.92
CA THR A 254 3.10 13.26 -3.36
C THR A 254 4.25 14.20 -3.74
N ARG A 255 5.03 14.66 -2.75
CA ARG A 255 6.26 15.42 -3.03
C ARG A 255 7.25 14.55 -3.83
N GLY A 256 7.87 15.14 -4.85
CA GLY A 256 8.71 14.40 -5.79
C GLY A 256 7.94 13.52 -6.78
N VAL A 257 6.62 13.70 -6.91
CA VAL A 257 5.83 13.12 -8.01
C VAL A 257 5.60 14.18 -9.07
N VAL A 258 5.86 13.87 -10.34
CA VAL A 258 5.45 14.71 -11.47
C VAL A 258 3.92 14.72 -11.52
N PRO A 259 3.26 15.88 -11.29
CA PRO A 259 1.83 15.94 -11.06
C PRO A 259 1.04 15.68 -12.35
N ALA A 260 -0.05 14.93 -12.21
CA ALA A 260 -1.06 14.73 -13.25
C ALA A 260 -2.30 15.58 -12.93
N CYS A 261 -2.97 15.32 -11.81
CA CYS A 261 -3.96 16.23 -11.23
C CYS A 261 -3.60 16.38 -9.76
N ARG A 262 -2.80 17.40 -9.41
CA ARG A 262 -2.16 17.51 -8.10
C ARG A 262 -3.15 17.37 -6.94
N SER A 263 -4.35 17.95 -7.05
CA SER A 263 -5.36 17.85 -6.00
C SER A 263 -6.01 16.47 -5.81
N LEU A 264 -5.78 15.54 -6.74
CA LEU A 264 -6.39 14.21 -6.78
C LEU A 264 -5.37 13.08 -6.74
N ASP A 265 -4.09 13.36 -6.99
CA ASP A 265 -3.08 12.32 -7.15
C ASP A 265 -2.83 11.55 -5.85
N CYS A 266 -2.67 10.23 -5.98
CA CYS A 266 -2.26 9.34 -4.90
C CYS A 266 -1.10 8.47 -5.40
N VAL A 267 -0.07 8.29 -4.57
CA VAL A 267 0.89 7.19 -4.77
C VAL A 267 0.18 5.87 -4.46
N SER A 268 0.22 4.91 -5.37
CA SER A 268 -0.45 3.61 -5.24
C SER A 268 0.57 2.47 -5.08
N VAL A 269 0.12 1.34 -4.55
CA VAL A 269 0.96 0.14 -4.36
C VAL A 269 0.44 -1.01 -5.20
N PHE A 270 1.32 -1.65 -5.97
CA PHE A 270 1.09 -2.95 -6.58
C PHE A 270 1.82 -4.03 -5.78
N ALA A 271 1.13 -5.13 -5.47
CA ALA A 271 1.71 -6.28 -4.76
C ALA A 271 1.04 -7.59 -5.17
N LEU A 272 1.59 -8.72 -4.74
CA LEU A 272 1.05 -10.05 -5.03
C LEU A 272 -0.17 -10.41 -4.15
N SER A 273 -0.30 -9.77 -2.99
CA SER A 273 -1.40 -9.98 -2.04
C SER A 273 -1.88 -8.66 -1.41
N SER A 274 -3.09 -8.67 -0.84
CA SER A 274 -3.62 -7.52 -0.10
C SER A 274 -2.87 -7.25 1.19
N ALA A 275 -2.34 -8.30 1.81
CA ALA A 275 -1.49 -8.21 3.00
C ALA A 275 -0.18 -7.49 2.67
N ASP A 276 0.46 -7.86 1.56
CA ASP A 276 1.70 -7.26 1.09
C ASP A 276 1.49 -5.78 0.75
N ALA A 277 0.39 -5.46 0.06
CA ALA A 277 0.05 -4.07 -0.26
C ALA A 277 -0.15 -3.22 1.00
N LEU A 278 -0.83 -3.76 2.02
CA LEU A 278 -1.04 -3.06 3.30
C LEU A 278 0.27 -2.89 4.08
N ALA A 279 1.14 -3.89 4.08
CA ALA A 279 2.44 -3.83 4.74
C ALA A 279 3.33 -2.72 4.13
N VAL A 280 3.34 -2.61 2.80
CA VAL A 280 4.04 -1.52 2.11
C VAL A 280 3.37 -0.17 2.42
N LEU A 281 2.04 -0.09 2.45
CA LEU A 281 1.35 1.15 2.79
C LEU A 281 1.69 1.65 4.20
N ARG A 282 1.88 0.76 5.19
CA ARG A 282 2.30 1.16 6.55
C ARG A 282 3.64 1.90 6.57
N VAL A 283 4.57 1.48 5.71
CA VAL A 283 5.87 2.15 5.57
C VAL A 283 5.74 3.49 4.86
N LEU A 284 4.84 3.55 3.86
CA LEU A 284 4.62 4.76 3.06
C LEU A 284 3.79 5.81 3.79
N ALA A 285 2.85 5.41 4.64
CA ALA A 285 1.94 6.30 5.33
C ALA A 285 2.69 7.19 6.33
N GLY A 286 2.27 8.45 6.41
CA GLY A 286 2.84 9.40 7.36
C GLY A 286 2.73 10.82 6.82
N HIS A 287 2.39 11.76 7.69
CA HIS A 287 2.25 13.16 7.33
C HIS A 287 3.58 13.71 6.77
N ASP A 288 3.48 14.52 5.71
CA ASP A 288 4.58 15.30 5.17
C ASP A 288 4.15 16.78 5.20
N PRO A 289 4.65 17.58 6.15
CA PRO A 289 4.23 18.96 6.33
C PRO A 289 4.61 19.86 5.13
N GLU A 290 5.49 19.39 4.24
CA GLU A 290 5.85 20.09 3.01
C GLU A 290 4.98 19.72 1.80
N ASP A 291 4.11 18.71 1.91
CA ASP A 291 3.12 18.39 0.87
C ASP A 291 1.76 19.03 1.23
N PRO A 292 1.27 20.04 0.47
CA PRO A 292 0.01 20.72 0.76
C PRO A 292 -1.23 19.82 0.76
N TYR A 293 -1.15 18.64 0.14
CA TYR A 293 -2.25 17.67 0.10
C TYR A 293 -2.06 16.51 1.08
N SER A 294 -0.95 16.47 1.84
CA SER A 294 -0.76 15.51 2.91
C SER A 294 -1.70 15.81 4.09
N ARG A 295 -2.27 14.74 4.66
CA ARG A 295 -3.17 14.85 5.81
C ARG A 295 -2.43 14.52 7.11
N PRO A 296 -2.64 15.28 8.20
CA PRO A 296 -2.08 14.95 9.51
C PRO A 296 -2.47 13.54 10.01
N ASP A 297 -3.68 13.07 9.66
CA ASP A 297 -4.19 11.73 9.97
C ASP A 297 -3.25 10.61 9.51
N ALA A 298 -2.41 10.89 8.50
CA ALA A 298 -1.48 9.92 7.94
C ALA A 298 -0.46 9.38 8.93
N SER A 299 -0.14 10.14 9.98
CA SER A 299 0.80 9.70 11.04
C SER A 299 0.13 8.92 12.17
N VAL A 300 -1.20 8.97 12.29
CA VAL A 300 -1.92 8.42 13.45
C VAL A 300 -2.93 7.34 13.07
N ILE A 301 -3.21 7.14 11.79
CA ILE A 301 -4.13 6.12 11.34
C ILE A 301 -3.65 4.71 11.70
N GLY A 302 -4.55 3.92 12.30
CA GLY A 302 -4.34 2.49 12.49
C GLY A 302 -4.49 1.72 11.17
N LEU A 303 -3.37 1.42 10.50
CA LEU A 303 -3.34 0.57 9.30
C LEU A 303 -3.21 -0.93 9.60
N SER A 304 -3.73 -1.37 10.75
CA SER A 304 -3.66 -2.77 11.17
C SER A 304 -4.43 -3.68 10.22
N ALA A 305 -3.97 -4.94 10.10
CA ALA A 305 -4.69 -5.93 9.34
C ALA A 305 -5.96 -6.23 10.15
N VAL A 306 -7.10 -5.82 9.62
CA VAL A 306 -8.37 -6.14 10.25
C VAL A 306 -8.76 -7.51 9.71
N THR A 307 -9.28 -8.41 10.54
CA THR A 307 -9.95 -9.61 10.01
C THR A 307 -11.26 -9.14 9.37
N PRO A 308 -11.65 -9.62 8.18
CA PRO A 308 -12.95 -9.26 7.64
C PRO A 308 -14.03 -9.57 8.68
N PRO A 309 -14.97 -8.64 8.94
CA PRO A 309 -16.00 -8.88 9.94
C PRO A 309 -16.86 -10.07 9.53
N ALA A 310 -17.41 -10.77 10.51
CA ALA A 310 -18.29 -11.93 10.26
C ALA A 310 -19.51 -11.58 9.40
N SER A 311 -19.93 -10.30 9.42
CA SER A 311 -20.92 -9.74 8.53
C SER A 311 -20.53 -8.34 8.07
N PHE A 312 -20.85 -8.00 6.82
CA PHE A 312 -20.70 -6.65 6.27
C PHE A 312 -21.70 -6.43 5.13
N ARG A 313 -21.94 -5.17 4.78
CA ARG A 313 -22.80 -4.76 3.68
C ARG A 313 -21.96 -4.23 2.54
N PHE A 314 -22.24 -4.65 1.32
CA PHE A 314 -21.53 -4.16 0.14
C PHE A 314 -22.49 -3.64 -0.92
N GLY A 315 -22.25 -2.40 -1.35
CA GLY A 315 -22.99 -1.77 -2.44
C GLY A 315 -22.62 -2.36 -3.80
N ILE A 316 -23.60 -2.43 -4.70
CA ILE A 316 -23.44 -2.83 -6.10
C ILE A 316 -24.17 -1.80 -6.96
N PRO A 317 -23.54 -1.27 -8.03
CA PRO A 317 -24.23 -0.42 -8.99
C PRO A 317 -25.51 -1.07 -9.53
N SER A 318 -26.63 -0.34 -9.51
CA SER A 318 -27.88 -0.73 -10.17
C SER A 318 -27.74 -0.87 -11.69
N GLU A 319 -26.87 -0.05 -12.29
CA GLU A 319 -26.53 -0.10 -13.72
C GLU A 319 -25.09 -0.55 -13.93
N LEU A 320 -24.92 -1.74 -14.50
CA LEU A 320 -23.63 -2.29 -14.88
C LEU A 320 -23.38 -2.13 -16.40
N GLN A 321 -22.14 -1.81 -16.74
CA GLN A 321 -21.62 -1.72 -18.10
C GLN A 321 -20.36 -2.58 -18.28
N PHE A 322 -20.42 -3.50 -19.23
CA PHE A 322 -19.32 -4.39 -19.61
C PHE A 322 -18.92 -4.24 -21.09
N PHE A 323 -19.51 -3.28 -21.81
CA PHE A 323 -19.12 -2.94 -23.19
C PHE A 323 -19.13 -4.13 -24.16
N GLY A 324 -20.03 -5.09 -23.95
CA GLY A 324 -20.15 -6.31 -24.75
C GLY A 324 -19.35 -7.51 -24.22
N ASP A 325 -18.64 -7.38 -23.12
CA ASP A 325 -17.82 -8.44 -22.52
C ASP A 325 -18.63 -9.29 -21.50
N GLY A 326 -19.33 -10.30 -22.01
CA GLY A 326 -20.14 -11.21 -21.19
C GLY A 326 -19.31 -12.08 -20.22
N GLU A 327 -18.01 -12.29 -20.49
CA GLU A 327 -17.15 -13.04 -19.57
C GLU A 327 -16.75 -12.19 -18.36
N ALA A 328 -16.45 -10.91 -18.55
CA ALA A 328 -16.25 -9.96 -17.46
C ALA A 328 -17.49 -9.85 -16.57
N GLU A 329 -18.68 -9.77 -17.17
CA GLU A 329 -19.95 -9.76 -16.45
C GLU A 329 -20.15 -11.03 -15.60
N ARG A 330 -19.95 -12.21 -16.22
CA ARG A 330 -20.04 -13.50 -15.52
C ARG A 330 -19.07 -13.58 -14.34
N LEU A 331 -17.84 -13.09 -14.51
CA LEU A 331 -16.82 -13.09 -13.47
C LEU A 331 -17.13 -12.10 -12.34
N PHE A 332 -17.72 -10.95 -12.66
CA PHE A 332 -18.20 -10.00 -11.67
C PHE A 332 -19.27 -10.64 -10.77
N HIS A 333 -20.32 -11.22 -11.36
CA HIS A 333 -21.36 -11.90 -10.58
C HIS A 333 -20.81 -13.08 -9.76
N ALA A 334 -19.79 -13.78 -10.25
CA ALA A 334 -19.12 -14.82 -9.49
C ALA A 334 -18.31 -14.28 -8.29
N ALA A 335 -17.79 -13.06 -8.37
CA ALA A 335 -17.15 -12.37 -7.25
C ALA A 335 -18.17 -11.93 -6.20
N LEU A 336 -19.32 -11.40 -6.62
CA LEU A 336 -20.41 -11.00 -5.72
C LEU A 336 -20.92 -12.18 -4.89
N ARG A 337 -21.20 -13.33 -5.53
CA ARG A 337 -21.58 -14.56 -4.81
C ARG A 337 -20.52 -15.01 -3.80
N ARG A 338 -19.25 -14.77 -4.08
CA ARG A 338 -18.17 -15.12 -3.14
C ARG A 338 -18.15 -14.17 -1.95
N LEU A 339 -18.41 -12.88 -2.13
CA LEU A 339 -18.58 -11.94 -1.02
C LEU A 339 -19.75 -12.36 -0.12
N GLU A 340 -20.85 -12.83 -0.69
CA GLU A 340 -21.98 -13.36 0.09
C GLU A 340 -21.57 -14.55 0.96
N THR A 341 -20.80 -15.50 0.39
CA THR A 341 -20.27 -16.64 1.18
C THR A 341 -19.28 -16.23 2.28
N LEU A 342 -18.70 -15.03 2.20
CA LEU A 342 -17.78 -14.47 3.19
C LEU A 342 -18.49 -13.63 4.26
N GLY A 343 -19.83 -13.62 4.29
CA GLY A 343 -20.64 -12.85 5.24
C GLY A 343 -21.12 -11.50 4.71
N GLY A 344 -20.89 -11.22 3.42
CA GLY A 344 -21.36 -10.00 2.77
C GLY A 344 -22.87 -10.02 2.48
N THR A 345 -23.53 -8.89 2.62
CA THR A 345 -24.91 -8.66 2.13
C THR A 345 -24.88 -7.61 1.03
N ALA A 346 -25.35 -7.99 -0.15
CA ALA A 346 -25.45 -7.10 -1.30
C ALA A 346 -26.55 -6.03 -1.08
N ILE A 347 -26.24 -4.80 -1.45
CA ILE A 347 -27.19 -3.69 -1.48
C ILE A 347 -27.06 -3.01 -2.83
N GLU A 348 -28.16 -2.92 -3.56
CA GLU A 348 -28.17 -2.18 -4.81
C GLU A 348 -28.17 -0.68 -4.53
N ILE A 349 -27.29 0.06 -5.23
CA ILE A 349 -27.15 1.51 -5.09
C ILE A 349 -27.35 2.21 -6.43
N ASP A 350 -27.96 3.39 -6.42
CA ASP A 350 -28.02 4.25 -7.60
C ASP A 350 -26.60 4.74 -7.94
N PHE A 351 -26.08 4.25 -9.07
CA PHE A 351 -24.72 4.58 -9.48
C PHE A 351 -24.62 5.91 -10.25
N ALA A 352 -25.74 6.56 -10.58
CA ALA A 352 -25.75 7.79 -11.37
C ALA A 352 -24.92 8.93 -10.75
N PRO A 353 -24.98 9.23 -9.43
CA PRO A 353 -24.17 10.29 -8.83
C PRO A 353 -22.66 10.04 -8.94
N TYR A 354 -22.23 8.79 -8.80
CA TYR A 354 -20.83 8.38 -8.95
C TYR A 354 -20.37 8.57 -10.40
N ARG A 355 -21.17 8.14 -11.38
CA ARG A 355 -20.87 8.35 -12.81
C ARG A 355 -20.81 9.82 -13.18
N GLU A 356 -21.70 10.64 -12.63
CA GLU A 356 -21.68 12.06 -12.90
C GLU A 356 -20.42 12.73 -12.33
N ALA A 357 -20.00 12.37 -11.11
CA ALA A 357 -18.72 12.85 -10.58
C ALA A 357 -17.53 12.36 -11.42
N ALA A 358 -17.55 11.11 -11.89
CA ALA A 358 -16.55 10.58 -12.82
C ALA A 358 -16.45 11.41 -14.12
N ARG A 359 -17.57 11.89 -14.66
CA ARG A 359 -17.59 12.76 -15.85
C ARG A 359 -16.98 14.13 -15.59
N LEU A 360 -17.19 14.71 -14.40
CA LEU A 360 -16.59 16.00 -14.03
C LEU A 360 -15.06 16.00 -14.15
N LEU A 361 -14.40 14.83 -14.05
CA LEU A 361 -12.95 14.73 -14.17
C LEU A 361 -12.42 15.05 -15.58
N TYR A 362 -13.09 14.57 -16.62
CA TYR A 362 -12.61 14.67 -18.02
C TYR A 362 -13.48 15.56 -18.90
N ASP A 363 -14.78 15.65 -18.63
CA ASP A 363 -15.68 16.60 -19.30
C ASP A 363 -15.66 17.98 -18.62
N GLY A 364 -15.12 18.04 -17.40
CA GLY A 364 -15.11 19.21 -16.54
C GLY A 364 -13.70 19.78 -16.26
N PRO A 365 -13.63 20.76 -15.35
CA PRO A 365 -12.49 21.65 -15.23
C PRO A 365 -11.27 21.05 -14.50
N TRP A 366 -11.36 19.85 -13.94
CA TRP A 366 -10.17 19.18 -13.36
C TRP A 366 -9.11 18.86 -14.41
N LEU A 367 -9.50 18.80 -15.69
CA LEU A 367 -8.56 18.72 -16.81
C LEU A 367 -7.58 19.92 -16.84
N ALA A 368 -8.00 21.08 -16.30
CA ALA A 368 -7.13 22.26 -16.18
C ALA A 368 -5.92 22.01 -15.26
N GLU A 369 -5.98 21.10 -14.28
CA GLU A 369 -4.80 20.75 -13.47
C GLU A 369 -3.74 20.02 -14.30
N ARG A 370 -4.16 19.13 -15.21
CA ARG A 370 -3.23 18.47 -16.15
C ARG A 370 -2.60 19.52 -17.07
N PHE A 371 -3.42 20.41 -17.62
CA PHE A 371 -2.93 21.49 -18.46
C PHE A 371 -1.94 22.39 -17.70
N LEU A 372 -2.26 22.79 -16.46
CA LEU A 372 -1.40 23.63 -15.63
C LEU A 372 -0.02 23.01 -15.39
N ALA A 373 0.03 21.70 -15.10
CA ALA A 373 1.29 20.98 -14.91
C ALA A 373 2.15 20.94 -16.18
N LEU A 374 1.56 21.08 -17.36
CA LEU A 374 2.18 20.86 -18.66
C LEU A 374 2.34 22.12 -19.50
N ALA A 375 1.66 23.21 -19.15
CA ALA A 375 1.67 24.46 -19.90
C ALA A 375 3.10 24.99 -20.18
N PRO A 376 4.07 24.95 -19.24
CA PRO A 376 5.45 25.36 -19.53
C PRO A 376 6.17 24.48 -20.55
N LEU A 377 5.85 23.17 -20.58
CA LEU A 377 6.39 22.25 -21.58
C LEU A 377 5.76 22.55 -22.95
N LEU A 378 4.43 22.61 -23.01
CA LEU A 378 3.68 22.88 -24.25
C LEU A 378 4.04 24.22 -24.88
N ALA A 379 4.32 25.25 -24.08
CA ALA A 379 4.74 26.56 -24.59
C ALA A 379 6.15 26.53 -25.22
N ARG A 380 7.02 25.63 -24.76
CA ARG A 380 8.41 25.49 -25.24
C ARG A 380 8.53 24.51 -26.40
N ASP A 381 7.81 23.40 -26.30
CA ASP A 381 7.87 22.26 -27.23
C ASP A 381 6.47 21.60 -27.34
N PRO A 382 5.61 22.12 -28.24
CA PRO A 382 4.26 21.60 -28.44
C PRO A 382 4.21 20.12 -28.88
N ASP A 383 5.26 19.67 -29.59
CA ASP A 383 5.34 18.32 -30.16
C ASP A 383 5.93 17.28 -29.19
N ALA A 384 6.31 17.70 -27.97
CA ALA A 384 6.86 16.82 -26.93
C ALA A 384 5.90 15.73 -26.44
N LEU A 385 4.59 15.94 -26.65
CA LEU A 385 3.56 15.06 -26.12
C LEU A 385 3.15 13.99 -27.13
N HIS A 386 2.89 12.79 -26.63
CA HIS A 386 2.21 11.74 -27.37
C HIS A 386 0.88 12.31 -27.92
N PRO A 387 0.53 12.10 -29.20
CA PRO A 387 -0.60 12.79 -29.84
C PRO A 387 -1.93 12.65 -29.09
N VAL A 388 -2.21 11.45 -28.56
CA VAL A 388 -3.41 11.21 -27.74
C VAL A 388 -3.36 11.95 -26.40
N VAL A 389 -2.19 12.07 -25.78
CA VAL A 389 -2.04 12.81 -24.51
C VAL A 389 -2.22 14.30 -24.75
N HIS A 390 -1.64 14.84 -25.84
CA HIS A 390 -1.87 16.22 -26.28
C HIS A 390 -3.37 16.50 -26.46
N ALA A 391 -4.06 15.69 -27.27
CA ALA A 391 -5.48 15.86 -27.56
C ALA A 391 -6.38 15.77 -26.31
N VAL A 392 -5.97 15.02 -25.29
CA VAL A 392 -6.70 14.93 -24.02
C VAL A 392 -6.43 16.14 -23.13
N VAL A 393 -5.19 16.64 -23.06
CA VAL A 393 -4.80 17.71 -22.11
C VAL A 393 -5.11 19.11 -22.63
N GLU A 394 -4.94 19.36 -23.92
CA GLU A 394 -5.12 20.68 -24.55
C GLU A 394 -6.46 21.36 -24.21
N PRO A 395 -7.61 20.65 -24.22
CA PRO A 395 -8.90 21.26 -23.84
C PRO A 395 -8.92 21.82 -22.41
N GLY A 396 -7.99 21.42 -21.53
CA GLY A 396 -7.89 21.94 -20.16
C GLY A 396 -7.64 23.45 -20.10
N ALA A 397 -7.07 24.07 -21.15
CA ALA A 397 -6.82 25.51 -21.20
C ALA A 397 -8.09 26.38 -21.26
N ARG A 398 -9.22 25.80 -21.67
CA ARG A 398 -10.44 26.56 -21.98
C ARG A 398 -11.29 26.91 -20.75
N PHE A 399 -11.11 26.20 -19.65
CA PHE A 399 -12.03 26.28 -18.51
C PHE A 399 -11.80 27.56 -17.72
N THR A 400 -12.88 28.27 -17.45
CA THR A 400 -12.89 29.50 -16.65
C THR A 400 -12.93 29.20 -15.16
N ALA A 401 -12.52 30.16 -14.33
CA ALA A 401 -12.66 30.04 -12.87
C ALA A 401 -14.13 29.81 -12.43
N ALA A 402 -15.10 30.42 -13.12
CA ALA A 402 -16.52 30.22 -12.84
C ALA A 402 -16.96 28.76 -13.08
N GLU A 403 -16.50 28.15 -14.18
CA GLU A 403 -16.75 26.73 -14.46
C GLU A 403 -16.07 25.82 -13.44
N CYS A 404 -14.84 26.16 -13.00
CA CYS A 404 -14.15 25.47 -11.91
C CYS A 404 -15.00 25.44 -10.63
N PHE A 405 -15.45 26.61 -10.15
CA PHE A 405 -16.28 26.69 -8.94
C PHE A 405 -17.64 26.01 -9.12
N ALA A 406 -18.27 26.15 -10.29
CA ALA A 406 -19.53 25.47 -10.58
C ALA A 406 -19.41 23.94 -10.51
N ALA A 407 -18.32 23.38 -11.07
CA ALA A 407 -18.06 21.95 -10.99
C ALA A 407 -17.73 21.49 -9.56
N GLN A 408 -17.00 22.29 -8.78
CA GLN A 408 -16.75 22.02 -7.36
C GLN A 408 -18.05 22.00 -6.55
N HIS A 409 -18.94 22.98 -6.75
CA HIS A 409 -20.26 22.99 -6.12
C HIS A 409 -21.08 21.77 -6.53
N ARG A 410 -21.07 21.42 -7.83
CA ARG A 410 -21.76 20.22 -8.32
C ARG A 410 -21.23 18.94 -7.67
N LEU A 411 -19.91 18.80 -7.55
CA LEU A 411 -19.30 17.67 -6.86
C LEU A 411 -19.78 17.55 -5.41
N GLN A 412 -19.90 18.66 -4.67
CA GLN A 412 -20.42 18.62 -3.29
C GLN A 412 -21.88 18.18 -3.23
N VAL A 413 -22.72 18.59 -4.20
CA VAL A 413 -24.10 18.10 -4.30
C VAL A 413 -24.13 16.59 -4.54
N LEU A 414 -23.26 16.07 -5.42
CA LEU A 414 -23.16 14.64 -5.71
C LEU A 414 -22.67 13.85 -4.49
N ILE A 415 -21.63 14.32 -3.79
CA ILE A 415 -21.15 13.71 -2.54
C ILE A 415 -22.29 13.65 -1.51
N GLN A 416 -23.03 14.74 -1.35
CA GLN A 416 -24.18 14.77 -0.43
C GLN A 416 -25.24 13.74 -0.79
N ALA A 417 -25.53 13.55 -2.08
CA ALA A 417 -26.50 12.56 -2.55
C ALA A 417 -26.09 11.13 -2.18
N THR A 418 -24.79 10.80 -2.26
CA THR A 418 -24.26 9.45 -1.94
C THR A 418 -24.21 9.13 -0.44
N ARG A 419 -24.44 10.10 0.46
CA ARG A 419 -24.36 9.85 1.92
C ARG A 419 -25.36 8.80 2.40
N ARG A 420 -26.52 8.70 1.74
CA ARG A 420 -27.52 7.67 2.06
C ARG A 420 -27.00 6.28 1.71
N ASP A 421 -26.34 6.13 0.57
CA ASP A 421 -25.71 4.88 0.16
C ASP A 421 -24.65 4.46 1.17
N TRP A 422 -23.74 5.38 1.56
CA TRP A 422 -22.68 5.10 2.52
C TRP A 422 -23.16 4.84 3.95
N ALA A 423 -24.37 5.28 4.32
CA ALA A 423 -25.01 4.84 5.57
C ALA A 423 -25.53 3.39 5.45
N ALA A 424 -25.92 2.98 4.24
CA ALA A 424 -26.46 1.67 3.94
C ALA A 424 -25.37 0.60 3.66
N MET A 425 -24.17 0.97 3.22
CA MET A 425 -23.10 0.03 2.87
C MET A 425 -21.78 0.32 3.60
N ASP A 426 -20.96 -0.71 3.79
CA ASP A 426 -19.64 -0.59 4.43
C ASP A 426 -18.50 -0.48 3.39
N LEU A 427 -18.75 -1.01 2.18
CA LEU A 427 -17.93 -0.81 0.99
C LEU A 427 -18.79 -0.84 -0.29
N LEU A 428 -18.28 -0.30 -1.38
CA LEU A 428 -18.84 -0.42 -2.73
C LEU A 428 -17.99 -1.40 -3.54
N VAL A 429 -18.63 -2.28 -4.31
CA VAL A 429 -17.94 -3.25 -5.18
C VAL A 429 -18.29 -2.97 -6.63
N THR A 430 -17.27 -2.77 -7.46
CA THR A 430 -17.42 -2.56 -8.90
C THR A 430 -16.50 -3.50 -9.67
N PRO A 431 -16.77 -3.78 -10.97
CA PRO A 431 -15.72 -4.21 -11.86
C PRO A 431 -14.57 -3.19 -11.78
N THR A 432 -13.31 -3.65 -11.80
CA THR A 432 -12.19 -2.69 -11.85
C THR A 432 -12.16 -1.97 -13.20
N ALA A 433 -12.47 -2.71 -14.27
CA ALA A 433 -12.80 -2.21 -15.60
C ALA A 433 -13.89 -3.13 -16.18
N GLY A 434 -14.76 -2.58 -17.05
CA GLY A 434 -15.85 -3.36 -17.66
C GLY A 434 -15.37 -4.38 -18.69
N THR A 435 -14.17 -4.21 -19.26
CA THR A 435 -13.56 -5.13 -20.23
C THR A 435 -12.05 -4.88 -20.32
N CYS A 436 -11.31 -5.76 -21.01
CA CYS A 436 -9.90 -5.57 -21.39
C CYS A 436 -9.78 -5.55 -22.91
N TYR A 437 -9.27 -4.46 -23.48
CA TYR A 437 -9.17 -4.30 -24.93
C TYR A 437 -7.87 -4.88 -25.52
N THR A 438 -7.93 -5.27 -26.78
CA THR A 438 -6.71 -5.52 -27.56
C THR A 438 -5.97 -4.21 -27.83
N ARG A 439 -4.65 -4.29 -28.04
CA ARG A 439 -3.84 -3.13 -28.45
C ARG A 439 -4.35 -2.53 -29.76
N ALA A 440 -4.78 -3.36 -30.70
CA ALA A 440 -5.35 -2.92 -31.98
C ALA A 440 -6.65 -2.13 -31.79
N ALA A 441 -7.55 -2.57 -30.91
CA ALA A 441 -8.80 -1.83 -30.63
C ALA A 441 -8.51 -0.46 -29.97
N VAL A 442 -7.49 -0.39 -29.10
CA VAL A 442 -7.04 0.88 -28.52
C VAL A 442 -6.36 1.76 -29.56
N GLU A 443 -5.62 1.21 -30.51
CA GLU A 443 -5.03 2.00 -31.61
C GLU A 443 -6.11 2.59 -32.52
N GLU A 444 -7.19 1.84 -32.80
CA GLU A 444 -8.33 2.28 -33.61
C GLU A 444 -9.16 3.38 -32.91
N GLU A 445 -9.46 3.23 -31.62
CA GLU A 445 -10.27 4.18 -30.85
C GLU A 445 -9.58 4.61 -29.52
N PRO A 446 -8.45 5.34 -29.58
CA PRO A 446 -7.54 5.52 -28.43
C PRO A 446 -8.09 6.33 -27.27
N ILE A 447 -9.05 7.23 -27.53
CA ILE A 447 -9.70 8.04 -26.50
C ILE A 447 -10.90 7.26 -25.93
N ARG A 448 -11.81 6.79 -26.79
CA ARG A 448 -13.03 6.08 -26.38
C ARG A 448 -12.72 4.84 -25.55
N ARG A 449 -11.84 3.97 -26.00
CA ARG A 449 -11.49 2.73 -25.28
C ARG A 449 -10.86 3.03 -23.92
N ASN A 450 -10.09 4.11 -23.81
CA ASN A 450 -9.59 4.57 -22.52
C ASN A 450 -10.72 5.08 -21.61
N THR A 451 -11.68 5.82 -22.15
CA THR A 451 -12.86 6.30 -21.41
C THR A 451 -13.69 5.14 -20.86
N ASP A 452 -13.91 4.10 -21.65
CA ASP A 452 -14.62 2.89 -21.23
C ASP A 452 -13.97 2.24 -19.99
N LEU A 453 -12.63 2.20 -19.94
CA LEU A 453 -11.87 1.70 -18.77
C LEU A 453 -12.02 2.57 -17.52
N GLY A 454 -12.36 3.85 -17.67
CA GLY A 454 -12.54 4.82 -16.59
C GLY A 454 -13.90 4.76 -15.90
N TYR A 455 -14.85 3.98 -16.43
CA TYR A 455 -16.26 3.99 -16.03
C TYR A 455 -16.50 3.77 -14.53
N TYR A 456 -15.71 2.89 -13.90
CA TYR A 456 -15.84 2.55 -12.47
C TYR A 456 -14.74 3.16 -11.59
N THR A 457 -13.83 3.96 -12.14
CA THR A 457 -12.60 4.35 -11.43
C THR A 457 -12.45 5.85 -11.21
N ASN A 458 -12.97 6.67 -12.14
CA ASN A 458 -12.75 8.12 -12.18
C ASN A 458 -13.32 8.91 -10.99
N PHE A 459 -14.39 8.43 -10.34
CA PHE A 459 -15.05 9.17 -9.25
C PHE A 459 -14.31 9.09 -7.91
N VAL A 460 -13.47 8.06 -7.72
CA VAL A 460 -12.96 7.66 -6.41
C VAL A 460 -12.20 8.78 -5.72
N ASN A 461 -11.25 9.44 -6.39
CA ASN A 461 -10.47 10.51 -5.75
C ASN A 461 -11.25 11.83 -5.63
N LEU A 462 -12.15 12.12 -6.58
CA LEU A 462 -13.03 13.28 -6.50
C LEU A 462 -13.93 13.22 -5.26
N MET A 463 -14.43 12.02 -4.96
CA MET A 463 -15.28 11.77 -3.80
C MET A 463 -14.49 11.40 -2.53
N ASP A 464 -13.17 11.57 -2.53
CA ASP A 464 -12.27 11.30 -1.41
C ASP A 464 -12.31 9.86 -0.87
N LEU A 465 -12.41 8.87 -1.75
CA LEU A 465 -12.52 7.47 -1.37
C LEU A 465 -11.14 6.77 -1.42
N CYS A 466 -10.98 5.67 -0.68
CA CYS A 466 -9.89 4.71 -0.87
C CYS A 466 -10.38 3.47 -1.64
N ALA A 467 -9.46 2.75 -2.29
CA ALA A 467 -9.84 1.60 -3.09
C ALA A 467 -8.77 0.50 -3.12
N LEU A 468 -9.20 -0.74 -3.29
CA LEU A 468 -8.36 -1.91 -3.48
C LEU A 468 -8.87 -2.70 -4.68
N ALA A 469 -8.07 -2.79 -5.74
CA ALA A 469 -8.30 -3.71 -6.85
C ALA A 469 -7.72 -5.08 -6.51
N VAL A 470 -8.54 -6.14 -6.60
CA VAL A 470 -8.12 -7.52 -6.33
C VAL A 470 -8.51 -8.45 -7.49
N PRO A 471 -7.70 -9.49 -7.76
CA PRO A 471 -8.07 -10.51 -8.74
C PRO A 471 -9.35 -11.25 -8.36
N ALA A 472 -10.21 -11.51 -9.35
CA ALA A 472 -11.53 -12.11 -9.16
C ALA A 472 -11.77 -13.36 -10.03
N GLY A 473 -10.98 -13.55 -11.08
CA GLY A 473 -10.98 -14.78 -11.88
C GLY A 473 -10.28 -14.63 -13.22
N PHE A 474 -10.49 -15.62 -14.09
CA PHE A 474 -9.98 -15.65 -15.46
C PHE A 474 -11.12 -15.93 -16.43
N THR A 475 -11.06 -15.32 -17.61
CA THR A 475 -11.95 -15.61 -18.74
C THR A 475 -11.66 -17.01 -19.28
N GLY A 476 -12.56 -17.54 -20.12
CA GLY A 476 -12.30 -18.77 -20.87
C GLY A 476 -11.04 -18.73 -21.75
N SER A 477 -10.58 -17.53 -22.16
CA SER A 477 -9.35 -17.33 -22.91
C SER A 477 -8.09 -17.17 -22.04
N GLY A 478 -8.21 -17.22 -20.71
CA GLY A 478 -7.07 -17.11 -19.80
C GLY A 478 -6.64 -15.68 -19.49
N LEU A 479 -7.45 -14.66 -19.82
CA LEU A 479 -7.21 -13.29 -19.38
C LEU A 479 -7.71 -13.07 -17.96
N PRO A 480 -6.97 -12.37 -17.09
CA PRO A 480 -7.41 -12.08 -15.74
C PRO A 480 -8.50 -11.00 -15.71
N PHE A 481 -9.35 -11.09 -14.68
CA PHE A 481 -10.38 -10.13 -14.34
C PHE A 481 -10.28 -9.80 -12.85
N GLY A 482 -10.58 -8.54 -12.49
CA GLY A 482 -10.53 -8.07 -11.11
C GLY A 482 -11.69 -7.16 -10.74
N VAL A 483 -11.99 -7.11 -9.44
CA VAL A 483 -12.98 -6.19 -8.85
C VAL A 483 -12.30 -5.16 -7.98
N SER A 484 -12.87 -3.96 -7.90
CA SER A 484 -12.43 -2.91 -6.99
C SER A 484 -13.36 -2.86 -5.79
N LEU A 485 -12.78 -2.96 -4.60
CA LEU A 485 -13.44 -2.67 -3.34
C LEU A 485 -13.15 -1.21 -2.99
N VAL A 486 -14.19 -0.39 -2.81
CA VAL A 486 -14.09 1.06 -2.58
C VAL A 486 -14.74 1.39 -1.23
N ALA A 487 -14.11 2.26 -0.45
CA ALA A 487 -14.64 2.68 0.85
C ALA A 487 -14.34 4.17 1.11
N PRO A 488 -15.02 4.79 2.10
CA PRO A 488 -14.67 6.12 2.58
C PRO A 488 -13.21 6.17 3.07
N PRO A 489 -12.65 7.38 3.27
CA PRO A 489 -11.29 7.56 3.75
C PRO A 489 -10.92 6.65 4.93
N PHE A 490 -9.65 6.24 5.00
CA PHE A 490 -9.05 5.59 6.18
C PHE A 490 -9.57 4.17 6.46
N ARG A 491 -10.03 3.47 5.41
CA ARG A 491 -10.59 2.11 5.49
C ARG A 491 -9.72 1.07 4.76
N GLU A 492 -8.46 1.38 4.48
CA GLU A 492 -7.54 0.50 3.76
C GLU A 492 -7.34 -0.85 4.46
N GLY A 493 -7.20 -0.85 5.79
CA GLY A 493 -7.09 -2.08 6.57
C GLY A 493 -8.31 -2.99 6.38
N PHE A 494 -9.52 -2.41 6.35
CA PHE A 494 -10.77 -3.12 6.11
C PHE A 494 -10.89 -3.61 4.65
N LEU A 495 -10.53 -2.77 3.67
CA LEU A 495 -10.54 -3.18 2.26
C LEU A 495 -9.55 -4.33 2.03
N CYS A 496 -8.34 -4.25 2.57
CA CYS A 496 -7.34 -5.31 2.48
C CYS A 496 -7.78 -6.60 3.15
N ALA A 497 -8.52 -6.51 4.26
CA ALA A 497 -9.12 -7.65 4.94
C ALA A 497 -10.10 -8.44 4.04
N VAL A 498 -11.09 -7.73 3.51
CA VAL A 498 -12.13 -8.30 2.64
C VAL A 498 -11.51 -8.78 1.33
N GLY A 499 -10.60 -7.98 0.75
CA GLY A 499 -9.89 -8.32 -0.47
C GLY A 499 -9.01 -9.55 -0.34
N HIS A 500 -8.31 -9.72 0.79
CA HIS A 500 -7.52 -10.93 1.08
C HIS A 500 -8.41 -12.17 1.10
N ALA A 501 -9.53 -12.12 1.85
CA ALA A 501 -10.47 -13.24 1.92
C ALA A 501 -11.09 -13.56 0.55
N LEU A 502 -11.48 -12.54 -0.23
CA LEU A 502 -12.04 -12.71 -1.57
C LEU A 502 -11.05 -13.37 -2.54
N HIS A 503 -9.80 -12.94 -2.51
CA HIS A 503 -8.75 -13.46 -3.39
C HIS A 503 -8.35 -14.88 -2.97
N ALA A 504 -8.14 -15.13 -1.66
CA ALA A 504 -7.81 -16.45 -1.12
C ALA A 504 -8.88 -17.51 -1.40
N ALA A 505 -10.17 -17.16 -1.24
CA ALA A 505 -11.28 -18.08 -1.47
C ALA A 505 -11.38 -18.59 -2.92
N ARG A 506 -10.73 -17.93 -3.88
CA ARG A 506 -10.68 -18.41 -5.28
C ARG A 506 -9.55 -19.38 -5.58
N GLY A 507 -8.48 -19.33 -4.79
CA GLY A 507 -7.26 -20.10 -5.01
C GLY A 507 -6.53 -19.74 -6.32
N LEU A 508 -6.55 -18.46 -6.73
CA LEU A 508 -5.82 -18.00 -7.92
C LEU A 508 -4.30 -18.06 -7.70
N THR A 509 -3.58 -18.11 -8.82
CA THR A 509 -2.14 -17.82 -8.81
C THR A 509 -1.92 -16.33 -8.59
N MET A 510 -0.74 -15.94 -8.11
CA MET A 510 -0.33 -14.55 -7.93
C MET A 510 0.48 -14.08 -9.14
N GLY A 511 0.02 -13.00 -9.79
CA GLY A 511 0.63 -12.50 -11.02
C GLY A 511 0.56 -13.51 -12.17
N ALA A 512 1.48 -13.38 -13.12
CA ALA A 512 1.71 -14.35 -14.21
C ALA A 512 2.57 -15.54 -13.75
N ALA A 513 3.17 -15.46 -12.57
CA ALA A 513 3.88 -16.56 -11.95
C ALA A 513 2.90 -17.66 -11.50
N ARG A 514 3.32 -18.94 -11.56
CA ARG A 514 2.46 -20.10 -11.20
C ARG A 514 2.31 -20.33 -9.68
N HIS A 515 2.71 -19.38 -8.84
CA HIS A 515 2.61 -19.50 -7.39
C HIS A 515 1.20 -19.19 -6.92
N ARG A 516 0.65 -20.01 -6.01
CA ARG A 516 -0.64 -19.73 -5.37
C ARG A 516 -0.44 -18.80 -4.17
N LEU A 517 -1.46 -18.01 -3.85
CA LEU A 517 -1.51 -17.29 -2.58
C LEU A 517 -1.27 -18.25 -1.40
N PRO A 518 -0.44 -17.89 -0.41
CA PRO A 518 -0.35 -18.61 0.85
C PRO A 518 -1.73 -18.69 1.52
N VAL A 519 -2.14 -19.88 1.95
CA VAL A 519 -3.39 -20.08 2.70
C VAL A 519 -3.12 -19.76 4.17
N GLY A 520 -3.69 -18.67 4.69
CA GLY A 520 -3.58 -18.28 6.09
C GLY A 520 -4.08 -16.85 6.37
N PRO A 521 -4.29 -16.47 7.64
CA PRO A 521 -4.52 -15.07 7.99
C PRO A 521 -3.32 -14.24 7.54
N ALA A 522 -3.58 -13.03 7.01
CA ALA A 522 -2.53 -12.09 6.61
C ALA A 522 -1.55 -11.90 7.78
N PRO A 523 -0.26 -12.26 7.64
CA PRO A 523 0.71 -11.97 8.68
C PRO A 523 0.85 -10.46 8.81
N VAL A 524 0.72 -9.96 10.02
CA VAL A 524 1.19 -8.63 10.39
C VAL A 524 2.71 -8.78 10.51
N PRO A 525 3.54 -8.12 9.67
CA PRO A 525 4.95 -7.96 10.03
C PRO A 525 4.96 -7.32 11.40
N ALA A 526 5.65 -7.94 12.37
CA ALA A 526 5.69 -7.45 13.74
C ALA A 526 5.90 -5.94 13.72
N ASP A 527 5.05 -5.19 14.44
CA ASP A 527 5.24 -3.76 14.60
C ASP A 527 6.65 -3.54 15.13
N GLY A 528 7.56 -3.13 14.24
CA GLY A 528 8.88 -2.69 14.61
C GLY A 528 8.66 -1.50 15.54
N THR A 529 8.85 -1.72 16.82
CA THR A 529 8.81 -0.69 17.85
C THR A 529 9.90 0.31 17.53
N GLY A 530 9.52 1.36 16.81
CA GLY A 530 10.44 2.33 16.25
C GLY A 530 9.68 3.39 15.46
N GLY A 531 8.68 4.01 16.10
CA GLY A 531 8.16 5.28 15.64
C GLY A 531 9.27 6.33 15.71
N ALA A 532 10.08 6.42 14.67
CA ALA A 532 11.02 7.51 14.50
C ALA A 532 10.22 8.76 14.15
N ALA A 533 9.86 9.53 15.17
CA ALA A 533 9.57 10.94 15.00
C ALA A 533 10.84 11.58 14.38
N PHE A 534 10.69 12.16 13.20
CA PHE A 534 11.73 12.98 12.58
C PHE A 534 11.98 14.22 13.44
N ALA A 535 12.97 14.13 14.33
CA ALA A 535 13.57 15.28 15.01
C ALA A 535 15.10 15.16 14.92
N GLY A 536 15.75 16.26 14.54
CA GLY A 536 17.15 16.29 14.15
C GLY A 536 18.16 15.89 15.23
N ALA A 537 19.25 15.28 14.76
CA ALA A 537 20.60 15.22 15.30
C ALA A 537 20.80 15.36 16.83
N ALA A 538 21.12 14.25 17.49
CA ALA A 538 22.26 14.16 18.44
C ALA A 538 22.59 12.70 18.75
N THR A 539 23.88 12.41 18.80
CA THR A 539 24.54 11.10 18.96
C THR A 539 24.34 10.46 20.33
N GLY A 540 24.21 9.12 20.38
CA GLY A 540 24.40 8.33 21.62
C GLY A 540 24.07 6.85 21.47
N SER A 541 25.09 6.00 21.51
CA SER A 541 25.04 4.53 21.43
C SER A 541 24.38 3.86 22.65
N ARG A 542 23.72 2.70 22.45
CA ARG A 542 24.12 1.37 23.02
C ARG A 542 23.03 0.30 22.87
N ASP A 543 23.47 -0.83 22.31
CA ASP A 543 23.31 -2.24 22.70
C ASP A 543 21.97 -2.75 23.27
N GLY A 544 21.47 -3.82 22.66
CA GLY A 544 20.24 -4.52 23.03
C GLY A 544 20.41 -5.73 23.95
N ALA A 545 19.30 -6.14 24.57
CA ALA A 545 18.76 -7.51 24.65
C ALA A 545 17.60 -7.62 25.67
N ALA A 546 16.66 -8.51 25.36
CA ALA A 546 15.63 -9.14 26.20
C ALA A 546 14.24 -8.46 26.33
N THR A 547 13.23 -9.34 26.25
CA THR A 547 11.78 -9.18 26.13
C THR A 547 11.08 -8.61 27.38
N GLY A 548 11.36 -7.35 27.70
CA GLY A 548 10.57 -6.55 28.61
C GLY A 548 10.37 -5.17 27.99
N GLY A 549 9.12 -4.79 27.68
CA GLY A 549 8.84 -3.38 27.38
C GLY A 549 9.38 -2.55 28.55
N ARG A 550 10.12 -1.47 28.25
CA ARG A 550 10.63 -0.59 29.31
C ARG A 550 9.43 -0.15 30.18
N PRO A 551 9.55 -0.20 31.52
CA PRO A 551 8.55 0.39 32.40
C PRO A 551 8.28 1.82 31.94
N TYR A 552 7.01 2.20 31.89
CA TYR A 552 6.63 3.56 31.54
C TYR A 552 7.26 4.53 32.56
N ALA A 553 8.24 5.31 32.12
CA ALA A 553 8.82 6.39 32.91
C ALA A 553 7.99 7.66 32.66
N ALA A 554 7.20 8.04 33.65
CA ALA A 554 6.28 9.14 33.54
C ALA A 554 6.98 10.49 33.36
N GLY A 555 6.30 11.38 32.64
CA GLY A 555 6.64 12.79 32.51
C GLY A 555 5.46 13.64 33.01
N PRO A 556 5.68 14.93 33.33
CA PRO A 556 4.77 15.75 34.15
C PRO A 556 3.44 16.16 33.50
N ALA A 557 2.95 15.49 32.45
CA ALA A 557 1.73 15.87 31.75
C ALA A 557 0.80 14.68 31.46
N ALA A 558 -0.43 14.77 31.96
CA ALA A 558 -1.52 13.83 31.66
C ALA A 558 -1.99 13.89 30.17
N ALA A 559 -1.53 14.91 29.42
CA ALA A 559 -1.72 15.06 27.99
C ALA A 559 -0.37 14.91 27.26
N SER A 560 -0.41 14.39 26.03
CA SER A 560 0.78 14.31 25.17
C SER A 560 1.42 15.69 24.96
N ALA A 561 2.71 15.73 24.60
CA ALA A 561 3.45 16.98 24.42
C ALA A 561 2.87 17.91 23.34
N ASP A 562 2.05 17.37 22.42
CA ASP A 562 1.31 18.09 21.39
C ASP A 562 -0.14 18.45 21.78
N GLY A 563 -0.61 18.03 22.96
CA GLY A 563 -1.94 18.28 23.49
C GLY A 563 -3.08 17.57 22.75
N MET A 564 -2.79 16.56 21.92
CA MET A 564 -3.79 15.88 21.08
C MET A 564 -4.22 14.50 21.61
N ALA A 565 -3.53 13.98 22.63
CA ALA A 565 -3.84 12.71 23.26
C ALA A 565 -3.80 12.79 24.79
N VAL A 566 -4.48 11.84 25.44
CA VAL A 566 -4.50 11.66 26.89
C VAL A 566 -3.83 10.34 27.26
N GLN A 567 -3.07 10.34 28.34
CA GLN A 567 -2.53 9.13 28.92
C GLN A 567 -3.62 8.42 29.74
N LEU A 568 -3.88 7.16 29.41
CA LEU A 568 -4.92 6.31 29.97
C LEU A 568 -4.31 5.06 30.61
N CYS A 569 -4.44 4.94 31.93
CA CYS A 569 -4.07 3.78 32.73
C CYS A 569 -5.21 2.76 32.75
N VAL A 570 -4.90 1.52 32.37
CA VAL A 570 -5.82 0.39 32.38
C VAL A 570 -5.31 -0.73 33.28
N CYS A 571 -6.17 -1.26 34.14
CA CYS A 571 -5.85 -2.26 35.16
C CYS A 571 -6.60 -3.59 34.97
N GLY A 572 -7.11 -3.84 33.75
CA GLY A 572 -8.13 -4.86 33.54
C GLY A 572 -8.33 -5.31 32.11
N ALA A 573 -9.58 -5.64 31.76
CA ALA A 573 -9.92 -6.27 30.49
C ALA A 573 -9.45 -5.53 29.22
N HIS A 574 -9.11 -4.23 29.32
CA HIS A 574 -8.53 -3.42 28.26
C HIS A 574 -7.00 -3.52 28.13
N MET A 575 -6.30 -4.19 29.05
CA MET A 575 -4.85 -4.44 28.95
C MET A 575 -4.51 -5.35 27.75
N SER A 576 -3.30 -5.25 27.21
CA SER A 576 -2.82 -5.99 26.05
C SER A 576 -3.14 -7.49 26.12
N GLY A 577 -3.78 -8.00 25.07
CA GLY A 577 -4.15 -9.41 24.94
C GLY A 577 -5.36 -9.84 25.80
N LEU A 578 -6.05 -8.91 26.47
CA LEU A 578 -7.26 -9.19 27.23
C LEU A 578 -8.54 -8.81 26.43
N PRO A 579 -9.73 -9.33 26.80
CA PRO A 579 -10.91 -9.37 25.92
C PRO A 579 -11.41 -8.02 25.38
N LEU A 580 -11.20 -6.92 26.11
CA LEU A 580 -11.68 -5.59 25.73
C LEU A 580 -10.56 -4.70 25.14
N ASN A 581 -9.33 -5.21 25.00
CA ASN A 581 -8.23 -4.43 24.43
C ASN A 581 -8.54 -3.92 23.00
N GLY A 582 -9.34 -4.66 22.23
CA GLY A 582 -9.78 -4.26 20.90
C GLY A 582 -10.61 -2.96 20.87
N GLU A 583 -11.23 -2.55 21.98
CA GLU A 583 -11.93 -1.27 22.08
C GLU A 583 -10.96 -0.09 22.03
N LEU A 584 -9.86 -0.17 22.79
CA LEU A 584 -8.81 0.86 22.77
C LEU A 584 -8.17 0.97 21.39
N LEU A 585 -7.86 -0.17 20.76
CA LEU A 585 -7.27 -0.21 19.42
C LEU A 585 -8.20 0.40 18.36
N ARG A 586 -9.51 0.15 18.45
CA ARG A 586 -10.52 0.72 17.54
C ARG A 586 -10.61 2.24 17.65
N LEU A 587 -10.34 2.76 18.84
CA LEU A 587 -10.32 4.20 19.14
C LEU A 587 -8.96 4.85 18.83
N GLY A 588 -8.01 4.11 18.26
CA GLY A 588 -6.70 4.62 17.88
C GLY A 588 -5.72 4.76 19.05
N ALA A 589 -5.94 4.03 20.15
CA ALA A 589 -5.03 4.06 21.29
C ALA A 589 -3.68 3.38 20.95
N ARG A 590 -2.59 3.95 21.44
CA ARG A 590 -1.22 3.45 21.30
C ARG A 590 -0.67 3.01 22.64
N PHE A 591 -0.09 1.83 22.72
CA PHE A 591 0.52 1.33 23.95
C PHE A 591 1.81 2.10 24.28
N LEU A 592 1.90 2.65 25.51
CA LEU A 592 3.11 3.34 25.97
C LEU A 592 4.03 2.43 26.80
N GLY A 593 3.46 1.54 27.62
CA GLY A 593 4.24 0.56 28.36
C GLY A 593 3.53 0.00 29.60
N PRO A 594 4.09 -1.06 30.21
CA PRO A 594 3.65 -1.56 31.50
C PRO A 594 4.04 -0.58 32.63
N ALA A 595 3.25 -0.55 33.70
CA ALA A 595 3.52 0.26 34.89
C ALA A 595 2.93 -0.42 36.14
N ARG A 596 3.13 0.21 37.31
CA ARG A 596 2.43 -0.14 38.55
C ARG A 596 1.75 1.08 39.14
N THR A 597 0.66 0.89 39.87
CA THR A 597 0.10 1.94 40.72
C THR A 597 1.01 2.23 41.91
N ALA A 598 0.85 3.39 42.54
CA ALA A 598 1.38 3.65 43.88
C ALA A 598 0.85 2.62 44.92
N PRO A 599 1.49 2.45 46.10
CA PRO A 599 1.19 1.36 47.03
C PRO A 599 -0.09 1.52 47.87
N HIS A 600 -1.04 2.34 47.42
CA HIS A 600 -2.27 2.70 48.16
C HIS A 600 -3.55 2.38 47.39
N TYR A 601 -3.49 1.35 46.52
CA TYR A 601 -4.63 0.87 45.76
C TYR A 601 -4.98 -0.58 46.11
N ARG A 602 -6.25 -0.92 45.96
CA ARG A 602 -6.79 -2.28 46.03
C ARG A 602 -7.52 -2.61 44.74
N LEU A 603 -7.48 -3.88 44.33
CA LEU A 603 -8.15 -4.36 43.13
C LEU A 603 -9.23 -5.37 43.51
N TYR A 604 -10.42 -5.21 42.95
CA TYR A 604 -11.57 -6.06 43.23
C TYR A 604 -12.11 -6.70 41.94
N CYS A 605 -12.57 -7.95 42.00
CA CYS A 605 -13.30 -8.58 40.90
C CYS A 605 -14.77 -8.20 41.00
N LEU A 606 -15.26 -7.44 40.02
CA LEU A 606 -16.66 -7.03 39.92
C LEU A 606 -17.41 -8.04 39.06
N ASP A 607 -18.05 -9.01 39.72
CA ASP A 607 -18.82 -10.08 39.08
C ASP A 607 -20.18 -9.61 38.53
N ALA A 608 -20.53 -8.34 38.75
CA ALA A 608 -21.73 -7.70 38.17
C ALA A 608 -21.64 -7.55 36.63
N PHE A 609 -20.46 -7.79 36.05
CA PHE A 609 -20.23 -7.77 34.61
C PHE A 609 -20.05 -9.18 34.04
N ALA A 610 -20.50 -9.38 32.79
CA ALA A 610 -20.24 -10.57 32.02
C ALA A 610 -19.49 -10.19 30.73
N PRO A 611 -18.18 -10.48 30.60
CA PRO A 611 -17.30 -11.11 31.59
C PRO A 611 -16.97 -10.18 32.79
N PRO A 612 -16.50 -10.74 33.93
CA PRO A 612 -16.12 -9.95 35.10
C PRO A 612 -15.09 -8.87 34.77
N ARG A 613 -15.16 -7.73 35.46
CA ARG A 613 -14.25 -6.61 35.26
C ARG A 613 -13.54 -6.27 36.57
N PRO A 614 -12.28 -5.82 36.56
CA PRO A 614 -11.65 -5.33 37.78
C PRO A 614 -12.13 -3.92 38.13
N GLY A 615 -12.31 -3.67 39.42
CA GLY A 615 -12.50 -2.35 40.00
C GLY A 615 -11.27 -1.94 40.79
N LEU A 616 -10.60 -0.87 40.36
CA LEU A 616 -9.47 -0.27 41.06
C LEU A 616 -9.99 0.80 42.02
N LEU A 617 -9.61 0.71 43.30
CA LEU A 617 -10.00 1.65 44.34
C LEU A 617 -8.78 2.14 45.11
N ARG A 618 -8.67 3.46 45.30
CA ARG A 618 -7.67 4.06 46.20
C ARG A 618 -8.11 3.82 47.65
N GLN A 619 -7.38 3.00 48.40
CA GLN A 619 -7.74 2.59 49.75
C GLN A 619 -6.52 2.16 50.57
N GLU A 620 -6.50 2.53 51.85
CA GLU A 620 -5.45 2.17 52.81
C GLU A 620 -5.93 1.11 53.82
N PRO A 621 -5.14 0.06 54.12
CA PRO A 621 -3.86 -0.28 53.48
C PRO A 621 -4.05 -0.82 52.04
N GLY A 622 -3.20 -0.34 51.12
CA GLY A 622 -3.18 -0.77 49.71
C GLY A 622 -1.93 -1.58 49.31
N ALA A 623 -1.77 -1.78 48.00
CA ALA A 623 -0.58 -2.36 47.38
C ALA A 623 -0.33 -1.76 45.98
N GLU A 624 0.83 -2.07 45.41
CA GLU A 624 1.14 -1.78 44.01
C GLU A 624 0.44 -2.80 43.09
N ILE A 625 -0.31 -2.32 42.12
CA ILE A 625 -1.08 -3.15 41.19
C ILE A 625 -0.49 -3.00 39.78
N GLU A 626 -0.31 -4.13 39.09
CA GLU A 626 0.11 -4.14 37.68
C GLU A 626 -0.94 -3.46 36.79
N VAL A 627 -0.49 -2.48 36.00
CA VAL A 627 -1.31 -1.72 35.05
C VAL A 627 -0.57 -1.50 33.74
N GLU A 628 -1.27 -0.98 32.75
CA GLU A 628 -0.70 -0.55 31.48
C GLU A 628 -1.09 0.89 31.18
N VAL A 629 -0.16 1.66 30.63
CA VAL A 629 -0.42 3.04 30.18
C VAL A 629 -0.52 3.06 28.66
N TRP A 630 -1.60 3.68 28.18
CA TRP A 630 -1.92 3.87 26.77
C TRP A 630 -2.05 5.35 26.47
N GLU A 631 -1.80 5.74 25.23
CA GLU A 631 -2.06 7.06 24.70
C GLU A 631 -3.33 6.99 23.85
N LEU A 632 -4.36 7.75 24.20
CA LEU A 632 -5.64 7.77 23.49
C LEU A 632 -5.88 9.16 22.87
N PRO A 633 -6.25 9.28 21.58
CA PRO A 633 -6.62 10.56 21.00
C PRO A 633 -7.73 11.26 21.78
N ILE A 634 -7.60 12.56 22.05
CA ILE A 634 -8.60 13.34 22.82
C ILE A 634 -9.98 13.27 22.15
N ALA A 635 -10.03 13.29 20.81
CA ALA A 635 -11.27 13.17 20.05
C ALA A 635 -12.00 11.82 20.28
N ALA A 636 -11.27 10.77 20.66
CA ALA A 636 -11.82 9.44 20.92
C ALA A 636 -12.14 9.21 22.41
N PHE A 637 -11.61 10.03 23.32
CA PHE A 637 -11.83 9.89 24.77
C PHE A 637 -13.31 9.98 25.15
N GLY A 638 -14.08 10.88 24.52
CA GLY A 638 -15.52 11.00 24.78
C GLY A 638 -16.30 9.73 24.41
N ALA A 639 -15.93 9.06 23.32
CA ALA A 639 -16.53 7.80 22.91
C ALA A 639 -16.22 6.67 23.90
N LEU A 640 -14.98 6.60 24.39
CA LEU A 640 -14.60 5.65 25.43
C LEU A 640 -15.44 5.85 26.70
N VAL A 641 -15.50 7.09 27.21
CA VAL A 641 -16.20 7.41 28.47
C VAL A 641 -17.70 7.15 28.37
N ALA A 642 -18.31 7.41 27.22
CA ALA A 642 -19.74 7.16 27.00
C ALA A 642 -20.14 5.67 27.14
N ASP A 643 -19.20 4.76 26.84
CA ASP A 643 -19.42 3.32 26.87
C ASP A 643 -19.02 2.66 28.21
N ILE A 644 -18.56 3.43 29.21
CA ILE A 644 -18.17 2.90 30.52
C ILE A 644 -19.43 2.77 31.40
N PRO A 645 -19.86 1.53 31.72
CA PRO A 645 -21.02 1.32 32.58
C PRO A 645 -20.65 1.52 34.05
N ALA A 646 -21.61 2.02 34.84
CA ALA A 646 -21.53 1.94 36.28
C ALA A 646 -21.33 0.47 36.74
N PRO A 647 -20.55 0.19 37.78
CA PRO A 647 -19.89 1.16 38.69
C PRO A 647 -18.45 1.56 38.30
N LEU A 648 -18.05 1.36 37.05
CA LEU A 648 -16.74 1.79 36.58
C LEU A 648 -16.75 3.30 36.29
N ALA A 649 -15.61 3.94 36.52
CA ALA A 649 -15.43 5.37 36.29
C ALA A 649 -14.03 5.66 35.75
N ILE A 650 -13.84 6.86 35.20
CA ILE A 650 -12.53 7.40 34.84
C ILE A 650 -12.16 8.53 35.78
N GLY A 651 -10.98 8.43 36.40
CA GLY A 651 -10.44 9.45 37.28
C GLY A 651 -8.92 9.55 37.17
N ARG A 652 -8.27 9.97 38.26
CA ARG A 652 -6.81 10.04 38.36
C ARG A 652 -6.27 8.81 39.08
N VAL A 653 -5.25 8.19 38.49
CA VAL A 653 -4.51 7.06 39.06
C VAL A 653 -3.06 7.49 39.25
N GLU A 654 -2.57 7.39 40.47
CA GLU A 654 -1.18 7.63 40.82
C GLU A 654 -0.37 6.36 40.50
N ILE A 655 0.66 6.51 39.66
CA ILE A 655 1.55 5.43 39.23
C ILE A 655 2.90 5.49 39.97
N GLU A 656 3.66 4.40 39.91
CA GLU A 656 5.01 4.34 40.47
C GLU A 656 5.85 5.53 39.98
N GLY A 657 6.43 6.29 40.91
CA GLY A 657 7.10 7.57 40.60
C GLY A 657 6.34 8.82 41.06
N GLY A 658 5.07 8.69 41.45
CA GLY A 658 4.27 9.77 42.06
C GLY A 658 3.51 10.65 41.05
N ASP A 659 3.56 10.31 39.76
CA ASP A 659 2.80 10.99 38.72
C ASP A 659 1.35 10.49 38.66
N GLU A 660 0.43 11.36 38.27
CA GLU A 660 -0.99 11.02 38.07
C GLU A 660 -1.35 10.96 36.58
N VAL A 661 -1.94 9.85 36.17
CA VAL A 661 -2.48 9.63 34.81
C VAL A 661 -4.01 9.48 34.85
N THR A 662 -4.68 9.73 33.73
CA THR A 662 -6.11 9.40 33.62
C THR A 662 -6.25 7.88 33.66
N GLY A 663 -7.21 7.30 34.37
CA GLY A 663 -7.32 5.84 34.45
C GLY A 663 -8.64 5.31 34.96
N PHE A 664 -8.84 4.00 34.78
CA PHE A 664 -10.02 3.29 35.27
C PHE A 664 -10.00 3.17 36.79
N LEU A 665 -11.13 3.49 37.40
CA LEU A 665 -11.45 3.33 38.82
C LEU A 665 -12.84 2.67 38.94
N CYS A 666 -13.23 2.32 40.16
CA CYS A 666 -14.61 1.97 40.48
C CYS A 666 -15.16 2.82 41.63
N GLU A 667 -16.49 2.92 41.69
CA GLU A 667 -17.19 3.51 42.83
C GLU A 667 -17.05 2.60 44.08
N ALA A 668 -16.86 3.21 45.25
CA ALA A 668 -16.53 2.47 46.48
C ALA A 668 -17.58 1.41 46.86
N TYR A 669 -18.87 1.69 46.63
CA TYR A 669 -19.96 0.74 46.94
C TYR A 669 -19.84 -0.57 46.15
N ALA A 670 -19.20 -0.56 44.97
CA ALA A 670 -19.02 -1.75 44.16
C ALA A 670 -18.03 -2.75 44.75
N THR A 671 -17.22 -2.31 45.73
CA THR A 671 -16.24 -3.17 46.41
C THR A 671 -16.84 -3.93 47.59
N GLU A 672 -18.06 -3.57 48.03
CA GLU A 672 -18.75 -4.26 49.12
C GLU A 672 -19.14 -5.69 48.69
N GLY A 673 -18.53 -6.69 49.32
CA GLY A 673 -18.75 -8.10 48.99
C GLY A 673 -18.04 -8.60 47.72
N ALA A 674 -17.33 -7.72 47.01
CA ALA A 674 -16.51 -8.09 45.86
C ALA A 674 -15.25 -8.86 46.30
N ARG A 675 -14.77 -9.77 45.44
CA ARG A 675 -13.56 -10.55 45.72
C ARG A 675 -12.33 -9.65 45.61
N ASP A 676 -11.54 -9.58 46.68
CA ASP A 676 -10.23 -8.92 46.69
C ASP A 676 -9.23 -9.70 45.82
N ILE A 677 -8.71 -9.04 44.80
CA ILE A 677 -7.73 -9.55 43.83
C ILE A 677 -6.54 -8.59 43.72
N THR A 678 -6.19 -7.92 44.82
CA THR A 678 -5.13 -6.91 44.87
C THR A 678 -3.76 -7.41 44.38
N SER A 679 -3.53 -8.72 44.29
CA SER A 679 -2.34 -9.31 43.64
C SER A 679 -2.26 -9.10 42.13
N GLY A 680 -3.33 -8.63 41.47
CA GLY A 680 -3.34 -8.23 40.07
C GLY A 680 -4.28 -9.05 39.19
N TRP A 681 -4.78 -8.42 38.12
CA TRP A 681 -5.79 -8.99 37.22
C TRP A 681 -5.28 -10.21 36.43
N ARG A 682 -4.04 -10.13 35.90
CA ARG A 682 -3.45 -11.25 35.15
C ARG A 682 -3.24 -12.48 36.03
N GLY A 683 -2.76 -12.29 37.24
CA GLY A 683 -2.60 -13.35 38.24
C GLY A 683 -3.93 -14.00 38.61
N TYR A 684 -4.97 -13.19 38.83
CA TYR A 684 -6.33 -13.68 39.09
C TYR A 684 -6.87 -14.55 37.96
N ARG A 685 -6.75 -14.12 36.70
CA ARG A 685 -7.22 -14.90 35.53
C ARG A 685 -6.44 -16.21 35.35
N ALA A 686 -5.12 -16.18 35.56
CA ALA A 686 -4.28 -17.38 35.47
C ALA A 686 -4.65 -18.44 36.52
N ALA A 687 -5.17 -18.03 37.68
CA ALA A 687 -5.59 -18.93 38.77
C ALA A 687 -6.98 -19.57 38.58
N GLY A 688 -7.59 -19.47 37.39
CA GLY A 688 -8.90 -20.07 37.10
C GLY A 688 -10.10 -19.21 37.53
N GLY A 689 -9.90 -17.91 37.72
CA GLY A 689 -10.95 -16.94 38.02
C GLY A 689 -11.89 -16.62 36.86
N GLY A 690 -12.57 -17.64 36.30
CA GLY A 690 -13.64 -17.53 35.29
C GLY A 690 -13.22 -16.99 33.90
N PRO A 691 -13.92 -17.38 32.81
CA PRO A 691 -13.48 -17.10 31.44
C PRO A 691 -13.39 -15.62 31.07
#